data_AF-A0A519QTE8-F1
#
_entry.id   AF-A0A519QTE8-F1
#
_cell.length_a   1.000
_cell.length_b   1.000
_cell.length_c   1.000
_cell.angle_alpha   90.00
_cell.angle_beta   90.00
_cell.angle_gamma   90.00
#
_symmetry.space_group_name_H-M   'P 1'
#
loop_
_entity.id
_entity.type
_entity.pdbx_description
1 polymer ?
#
loop_
_entity_poly.entity_id
_entity_poly.type
_entity_poly.pdbx_seq_one_letter_code
_entity_poly.pdbx_strand_id
1 'polypeptide(L)'
;MGRGRSARAPGHHRAALPQSVHPLRPRHQRRPRWQRGVQLRMPGALYDARTARADRARGEQPRGPPRAVRRLSGRVRRRARTVGLDPSGREQLVQEQGRPRCDEQPLAALALPQHDRHLRHRRVRDQGMSLNALLSPNSIAVVGASDNPKRIGGVPVDLLKRAGFARLYPVNPKNETVQGLTAYADIESVPEVVDLVIVALSAEATLPYLERCHALGIPAALVFASGYAETNEPEGIARQEALTEFARRTGMKVAGPNAMGNANFPAGVFTTFGQSFQPGEPAGETALVTQSGNMCATVFRLARRAGVTFSQVINTGNEASVELSDYLDHLAEDPNTSSALCYVEELRNGPKFLAAAAKFRTAGKLLAVYKVGASEKGAEATRSHTAALAGDSAAYDAAFARAGVARASELSVLADLAYLHGLGAKIGGSNCAILSISGAAGAILADALALNGAEVPTLPDDVQRAISAQIPGHSMVSNPIDMTGNIVNSNDFLSECIRLALSPDDIDLLLLYTPGAFLALDQVEKAAAASGKAIVVIDTFAMADRDRLAAAGIGYFDDFDRAARAIAAYGAWKKADTGTTIAPPASASWPTLPADRNALSETEGKDALAAFGMPVVHDALVQTAAEARIAADKVGYPLVAKLVSPDVAHKTEHGLIRLGLNDADAVADVFETMMAKARSMQVHIEGVTLEPMLQGGVEILAGVTRDPVFGWMLTVGLGGVWTELMQDACHALLPVDAAQAEGMLRSLKGFKLLDGYRGAPKADVAAAAQAIAALGAAVLAGGDRLREVEINPLLVLPQGKGAVAVDALVLLNATEAKVEEPA
;
A
#
# COMPACT_ATOMS: atom_id res chain seq x y z
N MET A 1 -25.30 -9.84 -69.50
CA MET A 1 -25.67 -9.58 -70.91
C MET A 1 -26.24 -8.17 -71.03
N GLY A 2 -25.80 -7.38 -72.03
CA GLY A 2 -26.34 -6.07 -72.48
C GLY A 2 -26.13 -4.87 -71.53
N ARG A 3 -25.21 -3.90 -71.74
CA ARG A 3 -25.14 -2.81 -72.75
C ARG A 3 -26.49 -2.10 -72.98
N GLY A 4 -26.66 -0.78 -72.92
CA GLY A 4 -25.75 0.36 -72.68
C GLY A 4 -26.37 1.70 -73.16
N ARG A 5 -25.55 2.78 -73.10
CA ARG A 5 -25.61 4.09 -73.83
C ARG A 5 -26.75 5.06 -73.42
N SER A 6 -26.64 6.40 -73.45
CA SER A 6 -25.79 7.40 -74.12
C SER A 6 -25.88 8.75 -73.35
N ALA A 7 -24.80 9.48 -73.02
CA ALA A 7 -24.12 10.55 -73.78
C ALA A 7 -24.99 11.73 -74.31
N ARG A 8 -24.83 12.94 -73.74
CA ARG A 8 -24.31 14.20 -74.35
C ARG A 8 -24.78 15.49 -73.62
N ALA A 9 -23.82 16.42 -73.44
CA ALA A 9 -23.92 17.82 -72.99
C ALA A 9 -24.39 18.76 -74.14
N PRO A 10 -24.17 20.11 -74.19
CA PRO A 10 -23.74 21.15 -73.20
C PRO A 10 -24.45 22.56 -73.31
N GLY A 11 -24.14 23.48 -72.39
CA GLY A 11 -23.71 24.87 -72.71
C GLY A 11 -24.68 26.07 -72.66
N HIS A 12 -24.29 27.15 -71.95
CA HIS A 12 -24.12 28.58 -72.38
C HIS A 12 -24.05 29.55 -71.15
N HIS A 13 -22.90 30.21 -70.90
CA HIS A 13 -22.52 31.63 -71.18
C HIS A 13 -23.09 32.68 -70.19
N ARG A 14 -22.46 33.80 -69.79
CA ARG A 14 -21.10 34.39 -69.63
C ARG A 14 -21.34 35.88 -69.22
N ALA A 15 -20.31 36.55 -68.63
CA ALA A 15 -20.08 38.02 -68.51
C ALA A 15 -20.64 38.77 -67.28
N ALA A 16 -20.06 39.85 -66.73
CA ALA A 16 -18.73 40.49 -66.73
C ALA A 16 -18.73 41.66 -65.68
N LEU A 17 -17.56 42.02 -65.14
CA LEU A 17 -17.20 43.13 -64.21
C LEU A 17 -17.06 44.50 -64.95
N PRO A 18 -16.89 45.74 -64.34
CA PRO A 18 -15.74 46.15 -63.47
C PRO A 18 -15.78 47.43 -62.54
N GLN A 19 -14.68 47.58 -61.74
CA GLN A 19 -13.97 48.79 -61.19
C GLN A 19 -14.62 49.72 -60.12
N SER A 20 -13.99 50.38 -59.12
CA SER A 20 -12.69 50.42 -58.36
C SER A 20 -12.78 51.68 -57.41
N VAL A 21 -12.34 51.78 -56.13
CA VAL A 21 -11.00 52.17 -55.55
C VAL A 21 -11.16 52.41 -54.01
N HIS A 22 -10.10 52.13 -53.22
CA HIS A 22 -9.82 52.23 -51.74
C HIS A 22 -9.80 53.65 -51.09
N PRO A 23 -9.42 53.89 -49.77
CA PRO A 23 -9.28 53.07 -48.54
C PRO A 23 -9.82 53.73 -47.21
N LEU A 24 -9.79 53.06 -46.03
CA LEU A 24 -9.32 53.57 -44.70
C LEU A 24 -9.65 52.64 -43.50
N ARG A 25 -8.81 52.75 -42.44
CA ARG A 25 -8.69 51.95 -41.20
C ARG A 25 -9.65 52.40 -40.04
N PRO A 26 -9.65 51.77 -38.83
CA PRO A 26 -10.84 51.40 -38.04
C PRO A 26 -11.22 52.37 -36.90
N ARG A 27 -12.44 52.24 -36.34
CA ARG A 27 -12.85 52.89 -35.08
C ARG A 27 -13.73 52.02 -34.18
N HIS A 28 -13.31 51.95 -32.90
CA HIS A 28 -14.09 51.65 -31.69
C HIS A 28 -15.29 52.64 -31.54
N GLN A 29 -16.32 52.52 -30.67
CA GLN A 29 -16.38 52.14 -29.25
C GLN A 29 -17.82 52.31 -28.68
N ARG A 30 -18.07 51.69 -27.49
CA ARG A 30 -19.13 51.88 -26.45
C ARG A 30 -20.38 51.00 -26.58
N ARG A 31 -20.98 50.36 -25.55
CA ARG A 31 -20.76 49.96 -24.12
C ARG A 31 -22.19 49.72 -23.56
N PRO A 32 -22.42 48.77 -22.64
CA PRO A 32 -23.12 49.17 -21.41
C PRO A 32 -22.36 48.76 -20.13
N ARG A 33 -22.69 49.50 -19.06
CA ARG A 33 -22.10 49.48 -17.72
C ARG A 33 -22.64 48.29 -16.89
N TRP A 34 -21.76 47.66 -16.11
CA TRP A 34 -22.06 47.22 -14.73
C TRP A 34 -20.88 47.59 -13.82
N GLN A 35 -21.22 48.07 -12.62
CA GLN A 35 -20.32 48.69 -11.63
C GLN A 35 -20.16 47.76 -10.41
N ARG A 36 -18.93 47.75 -9.87
CA ARG A 36 -18.47 47.44 -8.49
C ARG A 36 -18.65 45.97 -8.04
N GLY A 37 -17.66 45.26 -7.49
CA GLY A 37 -16.39 45.62 -6.87
C GLY A 37 -16.40 45.16 -5.40
N VAL A 38 -15.81 44.00 -5.09
CA VAL A 38 -15.46 43.61 -3.71
C VAL A 38 -14.08 42.93 -3.74
N GLN A 39 -13.17 43.51 -2.95
CA GLN A 39 -11.82 43.04 -2.66
C GLN A 39 -11.87 41.79 -1.76
N LEU A 40 -11.12 40.75 -2.10
CA LEU A 40 -10.78 39.66 -1.18
C LEU A 40 -9.52 40.07 -0.41
N ARG A 41 -9.66 40.29 0.90
CA ARG A 41 -8.56 40.44 1.85
C ARG A 41 -8.15 39.05 2.37
N MET A 42 -6.87 38.73 2.22
CA MET A 42 -6.14 37.73 3.02
C MET A 42 -6.02 38.21 4.47
N PRO A 43 -5.95 37.31 5.46
CA PRO A 43 -5.28 37.61 6.72
C PRO A 43 -4.05 36.71 6.93
N GLY A 44 -2.91 37.37 7.14
CA GLY A 44 -1.71 36.76 7.70
C GLY A 44 -1.79 36.60 9.21
N ALA A 45 -0.88 35.76 9.72
CA ALA A 45 -0.66 35.46 11.13
C ALA A 45 -0.16 36.65 11.95
N LEU A 46 -0.41 36.64 13.27
CA LEU A 46 0.60 36.86 14.31
C LEU A 46 0.06 36.66 15.75
N TYR A 47 1.04 36.45 16.62
CA TYR A 47 1.13 35.97 18.00
C TYR A 47 0.52 36.82 19.15
N ASP A 48 0.21 36.11 20.24
CA ASP A 48 0.47 36.37 21.68
C ASP A 48 -0.55 36.98 22.68
N ALA A 49 -0.53 36.32 23.86
CA ALA A 49 -0.64 36.80 25.25
C ALA A 49 -1.95 37.31 25.92
N ARG A 50 -2.36 36.50 26.92
CA ARG A 50 -2.64 36.83 28.34
C ARG A 50 -4.02 37.37 28.80
N THR A 51 -4.55 36.60 29.75
CA THR A 51 -5.14 36.97 31.07
C THR A 51 -6.61 37.40 31.23
N ALA A 52 -7.24 36.70 32.20
CA ALA A 52 -8.10 37.18 33.29
C ALA A 52 -9.64 37.07 33.19
N ARG A 53 -10.15 36.11 33.99
CA ARG A 53 -11.23 36.19 35.00
C ARG A 53 -12.36 37.25 34.84
N ALA A 54 -13.60 36.77 34.87
CA ALA A 54 -14.65 37.02 35.89
C ALA A 54 -16.05 36.85 35.22
N ASP A 55 -16.87 35.87 35.60
CA ASP A 55 -17.75 35.77 36.77
C ASP A 55 -19.14 36.45 36.59
N ARG A 56 -20.18 35.58 36.68
CA ARG A 56 -21.56 35.78 37.17
C ARG A 56 -22.76 36.20 36.30
N ALA A 57 -23.79 35.34 36.49
CA ALA A 57 -25.22 35.59 36.75
C ALA A 57 -26.13 35.79 35.52
N ARG A 58 -27.37 35.28 35.44
CA ARG A 58 -28.30 34.51 36.31
C ARG A 58 -29.48 34.09 35.40
N GLY A 59 -30.21 33.02 35.73
CA GLY A 59 -31.49 32.72 35.07
C GLY A 59 -32.13 31.36 35.40
N GLU A 60 -32.62 31.23 36.64
CA GLU A 60 -33.85 30.53 37.07
C GLU A 60 -34.23 29.12 36.56
N GLN A 61 -34.18 28.17 37.51
CA GLN A 61 -35.00 26.94 37.66
C GLN A 61 -36.47 27.30 38.06
N PRO A 62 -37.49 26.39 38.25
CA PRO A 62 -37.44 24.96 38.69
C PRO A 62 -38.58 24.07 38.07
N ARG A 63 -38.87 22.80 38.37
CA ARG A 63 -38.89 21.95 39.58
C ARG A 63 -38.91 20.45 39.17
N GLY A 64 -38.29 19.57 39.98
CA GLY A 64 -38.40 18.09 39.93
C GLY A 64 -39.67 17.56 40.64
N PRO A 65 -39.64 16.51 41.49
CA PRO A 65 -38.52 15.64 41.91
C PRO A 65 -38.97 14.16 42.21
N PRO A 66 -38.45 13.38 43.21
CA PRO A 66 -37.79 12.08 42.98
C PRO A 66 -38.24 10.96 43.98
N ARG A 67 -37.46 9.86 44.13
CA ARG A 67 -37.27 9.04 45.37
C ARG A 67 -36.34 7.84 45.06
N ALA A 68 -35.58 7.22 45.96
CA ALA A 68 -34.91 7.55 47.23
C ALA A 68 -34.08 6.31 47.62
N VAL A 69 -32.92 6.54 48.24
CA VAL A 69 -32.00 5.54 48.81
C VAL A 69 -32.52 5.04 50.17
N ARG A 70 -32.22 3.78 50.53
CA ARG A 70 -32.14 3.38 51.95
C ARG A 70 -30.99 2.38 52.18
N ARG A 71 -30.06 2.77 53.06
CA ARG A 71 -29.12 1.89 53.77
C ARG A 71 -29.83 1.15 54.90
N LEU A 72 -29.34 -0.02 55.31
CA LEU A 72 -29.00 -0.32 56.72
C LEU A 72 -28.25 -1.65 56.87
N SER A 73 -27.42 -1.64 57.91
CA SER A 73 -26.41 -2.57 58.42
C SER A 73 -26.91 -3.85 59.10
N GLY A 74 -26.06 -4.87 59.20
CA GLY A 74 -26.23 -6.01 60.13
C GLY A 74 -24.92 -6.75 60.42
N ARG A 75 -24.58 -6.89 61.71
CA ARG A 75 -23.34 -7.43 62.31
C ARG A 75 -23.32 -8.96 62.45
N VAL A 76 -22.11 -9.53 62.33
CA VAL A 76 -21.42 -10.53 63.21
C VAL A 76 -22.20 -11.74 63.76
N ARG A 77 -21.69 -12.97 63.50
CA ARG A 77 -21.45 -14.00 64.53
C ARG A 77 -20.41 -15.05 64.11
N ARG A 78 -19.41 -15.23 64.97
CA ARG A 78 -18.43 -16.33 65.01
C ARG A 78 -19.11 -17.67 65.34
N ARG A 79 -18.57 -18.77 64.82
CA ARG A 79 -18.32 -19.99 65.62
C ARG A 79 -17.14 -20.78 65.06
N ALA A 80 -16.23 -21.11 65.96
CA ALA A 80 -15.08 -21.98 65.78
C ALA A 80 -15.41 -23.41 66.24
N ARG A 81 -14.64 -24.39 65.74
CA ARG A 81 -14.10 -25.61 66.41
C ARG A 81 -13.55 -26.57 65.32
N THR A 82 -12.22 -26.77 65.21
CA THR A 82 -11.35 -27.84 65.80
C THR A 82 -11.74 -29.25 65.36
N VAL A 83 -10.88 -30.25 65.11
CA VAL A 83 -9.43 -30.54 65.09
C VAL A 83 -9.33 -31.96 64.48
N GLY A 84 -8.23 -32.34 63.81
CA GLY A 84 -7.92 -33.74 63.53
C GLY A 84 -6.64 -33.94 62.71
N LEU A 85 -5.57 -34.33 63.39
CA LEU A 85 -4.21 -34.62 62.90
C LEU A 85 -4.07 -36.11 62.46
N ASP A 86 -3.41 -36.34 61.30
CA ASP A 86 -2.24 -37.22 60.99
C ASP A 86 -2.20 -38.71 61.45
N PRO A 87 -1.21 -39.60 61.11
CA PRO A 87 -0.29 -39.78 59.95
C PRO A 87 -0.20 -41.24 59.40
N SER A 88 0.74 -41.45 58.46
CA SER A 88 1.55 -42.68 58.18
C SER A 88 1.08 -43.58 57.02
N GLY A 89 1.93 -44.18 56.17
CA GLY A 89 3.40 -44.22 56.07
C GLY A 89 3.85 -45.16 54.92
N ARG A 90 4.95 -44.76 54.26
CA ARG A 90 6.06 -45.49 53.59
C ARG A 90 5.90 -46.89 52.92
N GLU A 91 6.35 -46.91 51.66
CA GLU A 91 7.40 -47.74 51.01
C GLU A 91 7.59 -49.23 51.36
N GLN A 92 7.72 -50.08 50.32
CA GLN A 92 8.79 -51.09 50.27
C GLN A 92 9.09 -51.65 48.84
N LEU A 93 10.39 -51.78 48.59
CA LEU A 93 11.11 -52.43 47.48
C LEU A 93 11.23 -53.95 47.70
N VAL A 94 11.39 -54.74 46.61
CA VAL A 94 12.08 -56.05 46.62
C VAL A 94 12.83 -56.29 45.28
N GLN A 95 14.11 -56.70 45.39
CA GLN A 95 15.07 -57.20 44.38
C GLN A 95 14.85 -58.72 44.09
N GLU A 96 15.33 -59.38 43.03
CA GLU A 96 16.70 -59.90 42.78
C GLU A 96 16.68 -60.80 41.49
N GLN A 97 17.63 -60.65 40.54
CA GLN A 97 18.81 -61.49 40.22
C GLN A 97 18.63 -62.77 39.35
N GLY A 98 19.53 -62.95 38.36
CA GLY A 98 19.93 -64.24 37.79
C GLY A 98 20.35 -64.25 36.29
N ARG A 99 21.66 -64.38 35.99
CA ARG A 99 22.26 -64.71 34.66
C ARG A 99 22.70 -66.19 34.61
N PRO A 100 23.01 -66.79 33.43
CA PRO A 100 24.43 -66.93 33.03
C PRO A 100 24.79 -66.93 31.50
N ARG A 101 26.07 -66.55 31.23
CA ARG A 101 27.12 -66.94 30.21
C ARG A 101 26.76 -67.37 28.77
N CYS A 102 27.25 -66.68 27.71
CA CYS A 102 28.54 -66.74 26.97
C CYS A 102 28.69 -67.93 25.99
N ASP A 103 28.78 -67.65 24.67
CA ASP A 103 29.69 -68.28 23.69
C ASP A 103 29.74 -67.49 22.36
N GLU A 104 30.83 -67.68 21.62
CA GLU A 104 31.43 -66.82 20.60
C GLU A 104 30.89 -67.00 19.15
N GLN A 105 30.78 -65.87 18.41
CA GLN A 105 31.02 -65.56 16.98
C GLN A 105 30.79 -66.60 15.83
N PRO A 106 30.72 -66.17 14.54
CA PRO A 106 30.28 -64.88 13.94
C PRO A 106 29.30 -65.11 12.74
N LEU A 107 28.45 -64.13 12.38
CA LEU A 107 28.05 -63.85 10.98
C LEU A 107 26.99 -62.74 10.88
N ALA A 108 27.23 -61.82 9.94
CA ALA A 108 26.29 -60.95 9.24
C ALA A 108 25.44 -59.95 10.07
N ALA A 109 25.96 -58.73 10.22
CA ALA A 109 25.18 -57.58 10.65
C ALA A 109 24.39 -56.97 9.48
N LEU A 110 23.11 -57.32 9.40
CA LEU A 110 22.03 -56.52 8.82
C LEU A 110 21.12 -56.16 10.01
N ALA A 111 21.31 -54.98 10.62
CA ALA A 111 20.38 -54.45 11.63
C ALA A 111 20.57 -52.94 11.89
N LEU A 112 19.48 -52.20 11.67
CA LEU A 112 18.82 -51.26 12.59
C LEU A 112 19.71 -50.39 13.51
N PRO A 113 19.61 -49.04 13.45
CA PRO A 113 20.25 -48.17 14.44
C PRO A 113 19.48 -48.24 15.77
N GLN A 114 20.17 -48.65 16.82
CA GLN A 114 19.73 -48.47 18.19
C GLN A 114 19.89 -47.02 18.63
N HIS A 115 18.94 -46.60 19.46
CA HIS A 115 19.01 -45.47 20.37
C HIS A 115 20.40 -45.26 20.94
N ASP A 116 20.97 -44.08 20.71
CA ASP A 116 22.04 -43.58 21.55
C ASP A 116 21.63 -42.26 22.22
N ARG A 117 21.72 -42.29 23.55
CA ARG A 117 21.39 -41.21 24.47
C ARG A 117 22.54 -40.22 24.45
N HIS A 118 22.50 -39.26 23.54
CA HIS A 118 23.24 -38.01 23.70
C HIS A 118 22.32 -36.81 23.46
N LEU A 119 21.63 -36.47 24.56
CA LEU A 119 21.09 -35.14 24.80
C LEU A 119 22.23 -34.12 24.86
N ARG A 120 21.94 -32.93 24.32
CA ARG A 120 22.66 -31.64 24.37
C ARG A 120 23.44 -31.30 23.10
N HIS A 121 23.10 -30.11 22.59
CA HIS A 121 23.57 -29.44 21.38
C HIS A 121 22.96 -29.90 20.05
N ARG A 122 21.62 -29.77 19.96
CA ARG A 122 21.00 -29.47 18.67
C ARG A 122 21.43 -28.05 18.27
N ARG A 123 22.17 -27.98 17.17
CA ARG A 123 22.60 -26.75 16.51
C ARG A 123 21.39 -25.84 16.31
N VAL A 124 21.53 -24.59 16.74
CA VAL A 124 20.70 -23.46 16.33
C VAL A 124 20.78 -23.38 14.80
N ARG A 125 19.76 -23.91 14.12
CA ARG A 125 19.51 -23.74 12.69
C ARG A 125 18.09 -23.21 12.57
N ASP A 126 17.99 -21.98 12.08
CA ASP A 126 16.83 -21.17 11.70
C ASP A 126 15.63 -21.06 12.66
N GLN A 127 15.47 -19.88 13.25
CA GLN A 127 14.21 -19.40 13.82
C GLN A 127 13.26 -18.93 12.71
N GLY A 128 12.81 -19.84 11.84
CA GLY A 128 11.66 -19.60 10.97
C GLY A 128 10.38 -19.57 11.83
N MET A 129 9.67 -18.44 11.84
CA MET A 129 8.50 -18.20 12.68
C MET A 129 7.27 -19.00 12.22
N SER A 130 7.08 -20.21 12.74
CA SER A 130 5.84 -20.96 12.47
C SER A 130 4.65 -20.36 13.23
N LEU A 131 3.65 -19.83 12.51
CA LEU A 131 2.35 -19.39 13.07
C LEU A 131 1.35 -20.54 13.27
N ASN A 132 1.78 -21.80 13.13
CA ASN A 132 0.88 -22.95 13.22
C ASN A 132 0.15 -23.01 14.57
N ALA A 133 0.79 -22.63 15.67
CA ALA A 133 0.14 -22.57 16.98
C ALA A 133 -1.03 -21.57 17.04
N LEU A 134 -1.05 -20.53 16.20
CA LEU A 134 -2.17 -19.56 16.15
C LEU A 134 -3.27 -19.98 15.15
N LEU A 135 -2.88 -20.57 14.01
CA LEU A 135 -3.78 -20.78 12.87
C LEU A 135 -4.20 -22.23 12.66
N SER A 136 -3.40 -23.20 13.11
CA SER A 136 -3.67 -24.64 13.02
C SER A 136 -3.21 -25.40 14.29
N PRO A 137 -3.59 -24.95 15.52
CA PRO A 137 -3.26 -25.66 16.76
C PRO A 137 -3.94 -27.03 16.83
N ASN A 138 -3.31 -27.97 17.53
CA ASN A 138 -3.88 -29.28 17.83
C ASN A 138 -4.61 -29.32 19.17
N SER A 139 -4.33 -28.38 20.09
CA SER A 139 -5.04 -28.23 21.37
C SER A 139 -5.25 -26.76 21.74
N ILE A 140 -6.43 -26.45 22.27
CA ILE A 140 -6.87 -25.08 22.55
C ILE A 140 -7.46 -24.99 23.95
N ALA A 141 -6.98 -24.04 24.76
CA ALA A 141 -7.66 -23.61 25.99
C ALA A 141 -8.43 -22.29 25.76
N VAL A 142 -9.66 -22.19 26.26
CA VAL A 142 -10.46 -20.96 26.18
C VAL A 142 -10.64 -20.37 27.58
N VAL A 143 -9.91 -19.29 27.87
CA VAL A 143 -9.94 -18.59 29.15
C VAL A 143 -11.04 -17.55 29.15
N GLY A 144 -11.90 -17.59 30.17
CA GLY A 144 -13.15 -16.81 30.18
C GLY A 144 -14.28 -17.52 29.43
N ALA A 145 -14.17 -18.84 29.26
CA ALA A 145 -15.19 -19.65 28.59
C ALA A 145 -16.58 -19.49 29.22
N SER A 146 -17.62 -19.53 28.40
CA SER A 146 -19.00 -19.35 28.86
C SER A 146 -19.95 -20.42 28.35
N ASP A 147 -20.86 -20.84 29.22
CA ASP A 147 -21.94 -21.78 28.87
C ASP A 147 -22.97 -21.15 27.91
N ASN A 148 -23.01 -19.82 27.84
CA ASN A 148 -23.81 -19.10 26.85
C ASN A 148 -23.02 -18.95 25.54
N PRO A 149 -23.43 -19.61 24.43
CA PRO A 149 -22.70 -19.60 23.16
C PRO A 149 -22.75 -18.26 22.45
N LYS A 150 -23.50 -17.27 22.96
CA LYS A 150 -23.59 -15.91 22.42
C LYS A 150 -22.62 -14.92 23.09
N ARG A 151 -21.96 -15.30 24.18
CA ARG A 151 -20.94 -14.45 24.84
C ARG A 151 -19.57 -14.64 24.18
N ILE A 152 -18.72 -13.62 24.25
CA ILE A 152 -17.39 -13.60 23.62
C ILE A 152 -16.59 -14.89 23.89
N GLY A 153 -16.46 -15.32 25.15
CA GLY A 153 -15.76 -16.57 25.50
C GLY A 153 -16.56 -17.86 25.26
N GLY A 154 -17.85 -17.77 24.96
CA GLY A 154 -18.70 -18.92 24.63
C GLY A 154 -18.72 -19.25 23.13
N VAL A 155 -18.65 -18.24 22.26
CA VAL A 155 -18.67 -18.42 20.80
C VAL A 155 -17.56 -19.35 20.28
N PRO A 156 -16.26 -19.18 20.63
CA PRO A 156 -15.22 -20.07 20.11
C PRO A 156 -15.38 -21.51 20.61
N VAL A 157 -15.87 -21.72 21.84
CA VAL A 157 -16.17 -23.06 22.36
C VAL A 157 -17.25 -23.73 21.51
N ASP A 158 -18.32 -23.00 21.19
CA ASP A 158 -19.42 -23.49 20.38
C ASP A 158 -18.98 -23.82 18.94
N LEU A 159 -18.25 -22.90 18.29
CA LEU A 159 -17.75 -23.08 16.92
C LEU A 159 -16.79 -24.27 16.82
N LEU A 160 -15.79 -24.35 17.70
CA LEU A 160 -14.82 -25.46 17.72
C LEU A 160 -15.50 -26.80 18.00
N LYS A 161 -16.46 -26.83 18.94
CA LYS A 161 -17.24 -28.04 19.23
C LYS A 161 -18.07 -28.47 18.02
N ARG A 162 -18.75 -27.54 17.33
CA ARG A 162 -19.52 -27.83 16.10
C ARG A 162 -18.63 -28.24 14.93
N ALA A 163 -17.39 -27.77 14.87
CA ALA A 163 -16.38 -28.22 13.92
C ALA A 163 -15.79 -29.60 14.25
N GLY A 164 -16.10 -30.18 15.42
CA GLY A 164 -15.56 -31.46 15.85
C GLY A 164 -14.13 -31.39 16.38
N PHE A 165 -13.67 -30.23 16.83
CA PHE A 165 -12.31 -30.06 17.36
C PHE A 165 -12.13 -30.84 18.67
N ALA A 166 -11.17 -31.77 18.69
CA ALA A 166 -11.09 -32.78 19.74
C ALA A 166 -10.53 -32.27 21.07
N ARG A 167 -9.39 -31.57 21.06
CA ARG A 167 -8.64 -31.18 22.27
C ARG A 167 -8.96 -29.75 22.68
N LEU A 168 -10.20 -29.56 23.16
CA LEU A 168 -10.75 -28.26 23.56
C LEU A 168 -10.96 -28.21 25.09
N TYR A 169 -10.34 -27.22 25.74
CA TYR A 169 -10.34 -27.08 27.20
C TYR A 169 -10.94 -25.73 27.64
N PRO A 170 -12.23 -25.67 28.00
CA PRO A 170 -12.82 -24.48 28.60
C PRO A 170 -12.21 -24.19 29.97
N VAL A 171 -11.79 -22.95 30.22
CA VAL A 171 -11.28 -22.52 31.52
C VAL A 171 -12.25 -21.50 32.13
N ASN A 172 -12.88 -21.89 33.24
CA ASN A 172 -13.86 -21.12 33.98
C ASN A 172 -13.81 -21.46 35.48
N PRO A 173 -13.48 -20.50 36.37
CA PRO A 173 -13.32 -20.76 37.81
C PRO A 173 -14.62 -21.08 38.56
N LYS A 174 -15.79 -20.88 37.95
CA LYS A 174 -17.10 -21.01 38.61
C LYS A 174 -17.86 -22.27 38.24
N ASN A 175 -17.64 -22.80 37.04
CA ASN A 175 -18.42 -23.90 36.50
C ASN A 175 -17.53 -25.11 36.25
N GLU A 176 -17.96 -26.30 36.67
CA GLU A 176 -17.27 -27.56 36.39
C GLU A 176 -17.50 -28.05 34.96
N THR A 177 -18.52 -27.51 34.27
CA THR A 177 -18.81 -27.79 32.86
C THR A 177 -19.12 -26.51 32.09
N VAL A 178 -18.71 -26.45 30.83
CA VAL A 178 -19.07 -25.39 29.87
C VAL A 178 -19.48 -26.04 28.55
N GLN A 179 -20.70 -25.78 28.09
CA GLN A 179 -21.30 -26.31 26.87
C GLN A 179 -21.21 -27.84 26.77
N GLY A 180 -21.32 -28.53 27.91
CA GLY A 180 -21.23 -29.99 28.03
C GLY A 180 -19.80 -30.56 28.00
N LEU A 181 -18.77 -29.71 27.97
CA LEU A 181 -17.38 -30.11 28.12
C LEU A 181 -16.93 -29.89 29.58
N THR A 182 -15.98 -30.71 30.06
CA THR A 182 -15.32 -30.49 31.34
C THR A 182 -14.60 -29.14 31.33
N ALA A 183 -14.89 -28.30 32.32
CA ALA A 183 -14.25 -27.00 32.48
C ALA A 183 -13.25 -27.03 33.64
N TYR A 184 -12.15 -26.31 33.45
CA TYR A 184 -11.03 -26.25 34.40
C TYR A 184 -11.05 -24.90 35.13
N ALA A 185 -10.69 -24.89 36.41
CA ALA A 185 -10.76 -23.67 37.22
C ALA A 185 -9.72 -22.61 36.79
N ASP A 186 -8.56 -23.09 36.33
CA ASP A 186 -7.43 -22.30 35.86
C ASP A 186 -6.62 -23.05 34.79
N ILE A 187 -5.62 -22.38 34.21
CA ILE A 187 -4.82 -22.91 33.11
C ILE A 187 -3.86 -24.01 33.56
N GLU A 188 -3.40 -23.97 34.81
CA GLU A 188 -2.52 -24.98 35.43
C GLU A 188 -3.25 -26.31 35.66
N SER A 189 -4.57 -26.27 35.81
CA SER A 189 -5.42 -27.46 35.96
C SER A 189 -5.72 -28.18 34.63
N VAL A 190 -5.42 -27.57 33.49
CA VAL A 190 -5.60 -28.20 32.17
C VAL A 190 -4.62 -29.38 32.04
N PRO A 191 -5.05 -30.57 31.56
CA PRO A 191 -4.28 -31.82 31.65
C PRO A 191 -3.05 -31.87 30.74
N GLU A 192 -2.83 -30.85 29.91
CA GLU A 192 -1.72 -30.75 28.99
C GLU A 192 -1.31 -29.29 28.76
N VAL A 193 -0.07 -29.09 28.29
CA VAL A 193 0.35 -27.80 27.74
C VAL A 193 -0.27 -27.66 26.36
N VAL A 194 -1.21 -26.73 26.22
CA VAL A 194 -1.92 -26.50 24.95
C VAL A 194 -1.07 -25.75 23.93
N ASP A 195 -1.36 -25.94 22.64
CA ASP A 195 -0.73 -25.17 21.56
C ASP A 195 -1.16 -23.70 21.58
N LEU A 196 -2.44 -23.43 21.89
CA LEU A 196 -3.04 -22.10 21.88
C LEU A 196 -3.90 -21.83 23.12
N VAL A 197 -3.76 -20.63 23.68
CA VAL A 197 -4.73 -20.06 24.63
C VAL A 197 -5.52 -18.91 24.01
N ILE A 198 -6.85 -18.99 24.04
CA ILE A 198 -7.74 -17.87 23.71
C ILE A 198 -8.08 -17.14 25.00
N VAL A 199 -7.82 -15.83 25.07
CA VAL A 199 -8.02 -15.00 26.26
C VAL A 199 -9.21 -14.07 26.06
N ALA A 200 -10.35 -14.43 26.67
CA ALA A 200 -11.57 -13.63 26.73
C ALA A 200 -11.75 -12.97 28.12
N LEU A 201 -10.69 -12.36 28.63
CA LEU A 201 -10.65 -11.60 29.89
C LEU A 201 -10.67 -10.08 29.63
N SER A 202 -10.64 -9.26 30.69
CA SER A 202 -10.42 -7.81 30.53
C SER A 202 -8.96 -7.50 30.19
N ALA A 203 -8.69 -6.29 29.69
CA ALA A 203 -7.34 -5.86 29.34
C ALA A 203 -6.39 -5.92 30.56
N GLU A 204 -6.86 -5.55 31.74
CA GLU A 204 -6.06 -5.55 32.98
C GLU A 204 -5.69 -6.97 33.43
N ALA A 205 -6.58 -7.93 33.22
CA ALA A 205 -6.36 -9.32 33.62
C ALA A 205 -5.53 -10.11 32.60
N THR A 206 -5.36 -9.60 31.38
CA THR A 206 -4.75 -10.34 30.27
C THR A 206 -3.26 -10.62 30.50
N LEU A 207 -2.43 -9.60 30.71
CA LEU A 207 -0.98 -9.78 30.83
C LEU A 207 -0.59 -10.70 32.01
N PRO A 208 -1.12 -10.51 33.23
CA PRO A 208 -0.86 -11.44 34.34
C PRO A 208 -1.26 -12.89 34.03
N TYR A 209 -2.30 -13.10 33.22
CA TYR A 209 -2.72 -14.44 32.81
C TYR A 209 -1.78 -15.04 31.76
N LEU A 210 -1.29 -14.23 30.82
CA LEU A 210 -0.31 -14.66 29.83
C LEU A 210 1.03 -15.05 30.47
N GLU A 211 1.46 -14.37 31.54
CA GLU A 211 2.66 -14.77 32.29
C GLU A 211 2.53 -16.20 32.86
N ARG A 212 1.36 -16.55 33.38
CA ARG A 212 1.06 -17.92 33.85
C ARG A 212 1.07 -18.91 32.70
N CYS A 213 0.48 -18.55 31.55
CA CYS A 213 0.48 -19.40 30.35
C CYS A 213 1.90 -19.66 29.84
N HIS A 214 2.74 -18.62 29.80
CA HIS A 214 4.14 -18.74 29.40
C HIS A 214 4.95 -19.59 30.38
N ALA A 215 4.70 -19.48 31.69
CA ALA A 215 5.37 -20.32 32.69
C ALA A 215 5.09 -21.82 32.51
N LEU A 216 3.94 -22.18 31.92
CA LEU A 216 3.60 -23.55 31.54
C LEU A 216 4.19 -23.98 30.18
N GLY A 217 4.83 -23.07 29.44
CA GLY A 217 5.40 -23.33 28.13
C GLY A 217 4.41 -23.22 26.96
N ILE A 218 3.25 -22.59 27.15
CA ILE A 218 2.28 -22.37 26.07
C ILE A 218 2.90 -21.41 25.04
N PRO A 219 3.00 -21.79 23.76
CA PRO A 219 3.76 -21.04 22.77
C PRO A 219 2.99 -19.86 22.16
N ALA A 220 1.66 -19.87 22.20
CA ALA A 220 0.84 -18.86 21.53
C ALA A 220 -0.43 -18.47 22.30
N ALA A 221 -0.85 -17.22 22.13
CA ALA A 221 -2.09 -16.67 22.67
C ALA A 221 -2.82 -15.79 21.66
N LEU A 222 -4.15 -15.84 21.71
CA LEU A 222 -5.06 -14.94 21.00
C LEU A 222 -5.84 -14.09 22.00
N VAL A 223 -5.68 -12.77 21.93
CA VAL A 223 -6.24 -11.84 22.92
C VAL A 223 -7.42 -11.06 22.31
N PHE A 224 -8.61 -11.29 22.86
CA PHE A 224 -9.83 -10.61 22.41
C PHE A 224 -10.05 -9.23 23.02
N ALA A 225 -9.46 -8.97 24.19
CA ALA A 225 -9.73 -7.76 24.97
C ALA A 225 -9.38 -6.48 24.21
N SER A 226 -10.31 -5.52 24.17
CA SER A 226 -10.02 -4.11 23.89
C SER A 226 -9.67 -3.36 25.19
N GLY A 227 -9.29 -2.09 25.08
CA GLY A 227 -8.77 -1.26 26.15
C GLY A 227 -7.26 -1.04 26.06
N TYR A 228 -6.68 -1.02 24.87
CA TYR A 228 -5.24 -0.84 24.66
C TYR A 228 -4.96 0.49 23.93
N ALA A 229 -3.95 0.55 23.05
CA ALA A 229 -3.55 1.79 22.39
C ALA A 229 -4.67 2.43 21.56
N GLU A 230 -5.65 1.66 21.07
CA GLU A 230 -6.80 2.18 20.31
C GLU A 230 -7.68 3.14 21.11
N THR A 231 -7.57 3.14 22.44
CA THR A 231 -8.27 4.11 23.30
C THR A 231 -7.69 5.53 23.19
N ASN A 232 -6.45 5.68 22.69
CA ASN A 232 -5.65 6.91 22.73
C ASN A 232 -5.41 7.46 24.16
N GLU A 233 -5.69 6.67 25.21
CA GLU A 233 -5.43 7.05 26.60
C GLU A 233 -4.04 6.55 27.04
N PRO A 234 -3.29 7.32 27.85
CA PRO A 234 -1.95 6.92 28.30
C PRO A 234 -1.89 5.53 28.96
N GLU A 235 -2.93 5.16 29.71
CA GLU A 235 -3.03 3.85 30.35
C GLU A 235 -3.18 2.71 29.33
N GLY A 236 -3.94 2.92 28.25
CA GLY A 236 -4.13 1.94 27.18
C GLY A 236 -2.85 1.73 26.37
N ILE A 237 -2.15 2.82 26.05
CA ILE A 237 -0.83 2.80 25.37
C ILE A 237 0.18 2.03 26.22
N ALA A 238 0.34 2.40 27.49
CA ALA A 238 1.28 1.73 28.40
C ALA A 238 0.96 0.23 28.58
N ARG A 239 -0.33 -0.13 28.61
CA ARG A 239 -0.75 -1.54 28.67
C ARG A 239 -0.38 -2.31 27.40
N GLN A 240 -0.46 -1.68 26.23
CA GLN A 240 -0.03 -2.30 24.98
C GLN A 240 1.49 -2.46 24.94
N GLU A 241 2.25 -1.44 25.32
CA GLU A 241 3.71 -1.50 25.40
C GLU A 241 4.18 -2.64 26.32
N ALA A 242 3.56 -2.80 27.49
CA ALA A 242 3.85 -3.91 28.40
C ALA A 242 3.57 -5.28 27.78
N LEU A 243 2.49 -5.41 26.99
CA LEU A 243 2.16 -6.64 26.27
C LEU A 243 3.15 -6.93 25.13
N THR A 244 3.53 -5.91 24.37
CA THR A 244 4.55 -5.99 23.31
C THR A 244 5.90 -6.43 23.88
N GLU A 245 6.33 -5.81 24.99
CA GLU A 245 7.58 -6.16 25.66
C GLU A 245 7.56 -7.59 26.21
N PHE A 246 6.44 -8.02 26.80
CA PHE A 246 6.27 -9.41 27.23
C PHE A 246 6.44 -10.39 26.06
N ALA A 247 5.77 -10.16 24.93
CA ALA A 247 5.87 -11.04 23.77
C ALA A 247 7.30 -11.07 23.21
N ARG A 248 7.96 -9.90 23.14
CA ARG A 248 9.36 -9.78 22.69
C ARG A 248 10.33 -10.53 23.60
N ARG A 249 10.21 -10.35 24.92
CA ARG A 249 11.10 -10.96 25.92
C ARG A 249 10.92 -12.48 26.04
N THR A 250 9.71 -12.97 25.91
CA THR A 250 9.39 -14.40 26.11
C THR A 250 9.42 -15.22 24.84
N GLY A 251 9.29 -14.58 23.67
CA GLY A 251 9.10 -15.25 22.38
C GLY A 251 7.71 -15.87 22.18
N MET A 252 6.80 -15.72 23.15
CA MET A 252 5.42 -16.18 23.02
C MET A 252 4.71 -15.39 21.91
N LYS A 253 4.02 -16.09 21.00
CA LYS A 253 3.30 -15.46 19.89
C LYS A 253 1.95 -14.93 20.38
N VAL A 254 1.79 -13.61 20.43
CA VAL A 254 0.56 -12.97 20.88
C VAL A 254 -0.15 -12.31 19.69
N ALA A 255 -1.32 -12.84 19.33
CA ALA A 255 -2.20 -12.25 18.33
C ALA A 255 -3.19 -11.27 18.98
N GLY A 256 -3.40 -10.11 18.34
CA GLY A 256 -4.15 -8.99 18.90
C GLY A 256 -3.25 -7.98 19.63
N PRO A 257 -3.71 -7.35 20.72
CA PRO A 257 -5.02 -7.48 21.36
C PRO A 257 -6.13 -6.85 20.50
N ASN A 258 -7.34 -6.70 21.05
CA ASN A 258 -8.49 -6.16 20.35
C ASN A 258 -8.75 -6.89 19.01
N ALA A 259 -8.52 -8.20 19.01
CA ALA A 259 -8.73 -9.05 17.85
C ALA A 259 -10.05 -9.80 17.97
N MET A 260 -10.82 -9.87 16.89
CA MET A 260 -12.01 -10.70 16.77
C MET A 260 -11.66 -12.21 16.73
N GLY A 261 -10.43 -12.54 16.35
CA GLY A 261 -9.93 -13.90 16.16
C GLY A 261 -10.04 -14.41 14.73
N ASN A 262 -9.75 -15.71 14.56
CA ASN A 262 -9.47 -16.29 13.25
C ASN A 262 -10.38 -17.49 12.93
N ALA A 263 -10.47 -17.84 11.65
CA ALA A 263 -11.09 -19.06 11.15
C ALA A 263 -10.21 -19.67 10.05
N ASN A 264 -9.87 -20.96 10.19
CA ASN A 264 -9.18 -21.76 9.20
C ASN A 264 -10.11 -22.88 8.77
N PHE A 265 -10.68 -22.75 7.57
CA PHE A 265 -11.74 -23.62 7.08
C PHE A 265 -11.23 -25.04 6.78
N PRO A 266 -10.08 -25.23 6.07
CA PRO A 266 -9.51 -26.56 5.87
C PRO A 266 -9.22 -27.33 7.16
N ALA A 267 -8.72 -26.64 8.20
CA ALA A 267 -8.36 -27.28 9.46
C ALA A 267 -9.54 -27.43 10.44
N GLY A 268 -10.69 -26.84 10.16
CA GLY A 268 -11.82 -26.81 11.09
C GLY A 268 -11.54 -26.03 12.39
N VAL A 269 -10.62 -25.06 12.34
CA VAL A 269 -10.20 -24.28 13.51
C VAL A 269 -10.86 -22.91 13.51
N PHE A 270 -11.74 -22.66 14.48
CA PHE A 270 -12.51 -21.41 14.61
C PHE A 270 -12.23 -20.75 15.96
N THR A 271 -11.15 -19.96 16.04
CA THR A 271 -10.68 -19.30 17.27
C THR A 271 -11.26 -17.89 17.43
N THR A 272 -12.46 -17.65 16.88
CA THR A 272 -13.09 -16.33 16.80
C THR A 272 -14.34 -16.23 17.66
N PHE A 273 -14.71 -15.01 18.04
CA PHE A 273 -16.07 -14.70 18.52
C PHE A 273 -16.97 -14.10 17.43
N GLY A 274 -16.46 -13.94 16.21
CA GLY A 274 -17.22 -13.49 15.04
C GLY A 274 -18.23 -14.55 14.60
N GLN A 275 -19.47 -14.13 14.37
CA GLN A 275 -20.56 -15.04 13.97
C GLN A 275 -20.76 -15.13 12.45
N SER A 276 -19.95 -14.41 11.67
CA SER A 276 -20.09 -14.38 10.21
C SER A 276 -19.52 -15.61 9.51
N PHE A 277 -18.74 -16.44 10.21
CA PHE A 277 -18.03 -17.60 9.67
C PHE A 277 -18.48 -18.85 10.45
N GLN A 278 -18.94 -19.89 9.76
CA GLN A 278 -19.49 -21.08 10.37
C GLN A 278 -18.75 -22.36 9.96
N PRO A 279 -18.61 -23.34 10.87
CA PRO A 279 -18.20 -24.69 10.50
C PRO A 279 -19.12 -25.31 9.46
N GLY A 280 -18.54 -26.09 8.54
CA GLY A 280 -19.27 -26.77 7.45
C GLY A 280 -19.42 -25.94 6.17
N GLU A 281 -18.97 -24.69 6.15
CA GLU A 281 -18.81 -23.94 4.91
C GLU A 281 -17.71 -24.56 4.03
N PRO A 282 -17.87 -24.57 2.69
CA PRO A 282 -16.85 -25.10 1.80
C PRO A 282 -15.59 -24.23 1.86
N ALA A 283 -14.45 -24.88 2.10
CA ALA A 283 -13.15 -24.22 2.05
C ALA A 283 -12.86 -23.76 0.61
N GLY A 284 -12.30 -22.56 0.50
CA GLY A 284 -11.73 -22.02 -0.72
C GLY A 284 -10.23 -21.83 -0.62
N GLU A 285 -9.69 -21.01 -1.52
CA GLU A 285 -8.25 -20.73 -1.59
C GLU A 285 -7.90 -19.26 -1.30
N THR A 286 -8.88 -18.44 -0.91
CA THR A 286 -8.66 -17.03 -0.58
C THR A 286 -8.50 -16.85 0.93
N ALA A 287 -7.41 -16.20 1.35
CA ALA A 287 -7.27 -15.72 2.71
C ALA A 287 -7.80 -14.29 2.84
N LEU A 288 -8.45 -13.96 3.96
CA LEU A 288 -8.82 -12.59 4.33
C LEU A 288 -8.05 -12.17 5.58
N VAL A 289 -7.31 -11.07 5.51
CA VAL A 289 -6.54 -10.52 6.64
C VAL A 289 -6.96 -9.08 6.89
N THR A 290 -7.51 -8.76 8.06
CA THR A 290 -7.96 -7.40 8.37
C THR A 290 -7.52 -6.93 9.75
N GLN A 291 -7.23 -5.64 9.89
CA GLN A 291 -6.99 -5.03 11.20
C GLN A 291 -8.29 -4.78 11.97
N SER A 292 -9.36 -4.38 11.28
CA SER A 292 -10.67 -4.16 11.89
C SER A 292 -11.60 -5.39 11.78
N GLY A 293 -12.23 -5.77 12.89
CA GLY A 293 -13.18 -6.89 12.96
C GLY A 293 -14.49 -6.64 12.20
N ASN A 294 -15.03 -5.43 12.26
CA ASN A 294 -16.22 -5.07 11.46
C ASN A 294 -15.92 -5.06 9.96
N MET A 295 -14.71 -4.63 9.59
CA MET A 295 -14.26 -4.68 8.20
C MET A 295 -14.03 -6.11 7.73
N CYS A 296 -13.54 -6.99 8.62
CA CYS A 296 -13.47 -8.44 8.36
C CYS A 296 -14.83 -8.99 7.91
N ALA A 297 -15.88 -8.77 8.71
CA ALA A 297 -17.22 -9.23 8.39
C ALA A 297 -17.80 -8.58 7.12
N THR A 298 -17.47 -7.32 6.86
CA THR A 298 -17.95 -6.57 5.68
C THR A 298 -17.32 -7.09 4.40
N VAL A 299 -15.99 -7.20 4.35
CA VAL A 299 -15.26 -7.72 3.18
C VAL A 299 -15.62 -9.18 2.94
N PHE A 300 -15.70 -10.00 3.99
CA PHE A 300 -16.15 -11.39 3.86
C PHE A 300 -17.50 -11.49 3.17
N ARG A 301 -18.52 -10.72 3.60
CA ARG A 301 -19.85 -10.74 2.95
C ARG A 301 -19.81 -10.26 1.51
N LEU A 302 -19.04 -9.22 1.19
CA LEU A 302 -18.90 -8.72 -0.19
C LEU A 302 -18.27 -9.78 -1.10
N ALA A 303 -17.20 -10.41 -0.63
CA ALA A 303 -16.51 -11.49 -1.34
C ALA A 303 -17.38 -12.74 -1.50
N ARG A 304 -18.12 -13.16 -0.46
CA ARG A 304 -19.11 -14.25 -0.58
C ARG A 304 -20.17 -13.93 -1.63
N ARG A 305 -20.68 -12.69 -1.68
CA ARG A 305 -21.64 -12.24 -2.71
C ARG A 305 -21.03 -12.25 -4.12
N ALA A 306 -19.72 -12.05 -4.25
CA ALA A 306 -18.98 -12.18 -5.50
C ALA A 306 -18.66 -13.65 -5.87
N GLY A 307 -19.03 -14.63 -5.03
CA GLY A 307 -18.75 -16.05 -5.26
C GLY A 307 -17.41 -16.54 -4.71
N VAL A 308 -16.68 -15.71 -3.95
CA VAL A 308 -15.40 -16.09 -3.37
C VAL A 308 -15.62 -16.99 -2.15
N THR A 309 -14.85 -18.06 -2.04
CA THR A 309 -14.72 -18.95 -0.86
C THR A 309 -13.37 -18.70 -0.19
N PHE A 310 -13.26 -19.09 1.09
CA PHE A 310 -12.09 -18.74 1.91
C PHE A 310 -11.32 -19.96 2.41
N SER A 311 -9.99 -19.87 2.37
CA SER A 311 -9.10 -20.79 3.08
C SER A 311 -9.03 -20.38 4.55
N GLN A 312 -8.75 -19.10 4.80
CA GLN A 312 -8.56 -18.55 6.13
C GLN A 312 -9.16 -17.14 6.24
N VAL A 313 -9.63 -16.79 7.43
CA VAL A 313 -10.04 -15.44 7.82
C VAL A 313 -9.30 -15.08 9.09
N ILE A 314 -8.56 -13.98 9.07
CA ILE A 314 -7.63 -13.56 10.12
C ILE A 314 -7.95 -12.12 10.48
N ASN A 315 -8.17 -11.85 11.76
CA ASN A 315 -8.25 -10.49 12.28
C ASN A 315 -7.08 -10.21 13.22
N THR A 316 -6.25 -9.24 12.84
CA THR A 316 -4.98 -8.96 13.50
C THR A 316 -5.12 -8.05 14.73
N GLY A 317 -6.21 -7.28 14.80
CA GLY A 317 -6.45 -6.33 15.88
C GLY A 317 -5.40 -5.23 15.90
N ASN A 318 -4.88 -4.90 17.08
CA ASN A 318 -3.91 -3.82 17.25
C ASN A 318 -2.49 -4.14 16.77
N GLU A 319 -2.17 -5.42 16.55
CA GLU A 319 -0.84 -5.90 16.15
C GLU A 319 0.26 -5.55 17.17
N ALA A 320 0.02 -5.82 18.46
CA ALA A 320 1.01 -5.54 19.50
C ALA A 320 2.24 -6.46 19.44
N SER A 321 2.14 -7.62 18.78
CA SER A 321 3.27 -8.55 18.62
C SER A 321 3.27 -9.21 17.25
N VAL A 322 2.28 -10.05 16.94
CA VAL A 322 2.14 -10.64 15.61
C VAL A 322 1.41 -9.64 14.72
N GLU A 323 2.05 -9.24 13.62
CA GLU A 323 1.56 -8.20 12.71
C GLU A 323 1.08 -8.77 11.37
N LEU A 324 0.40 -7.96 10.55
CA LEU A 324 -0.13 -8.38 9.25
C LEU A 324 0.93 -9.08 8.37
N SER A 325 2.16 -8.55 8.37
CA SER A 325 3.27 -9.09 7.58
C SER A 325 3.67 -10.51 8.01
N ASP A 326 3.53 -10.89 9.29
CA ASP A 326 3.76 -12.28 9.75
C ASP A 326 2.74 -13.25 9.15
N TYR A 327 1.47 -12.85 9.14
CA TYR A 327 0.39 -13.66 8.56
C TYR A 327 0.59 -13.81 7.05
N LEU A 328 0.96 -12.74 6.36
CA LEU A 328 1.27 -12.82 4.93
C LEU A 328 2.46 -13.73 4.64
N ASP A 329 3.53 -13.66 5.45
CA ASP A 329 4.69 -14.55 5.28
C ASP A 329 4.29 -16.03 5.36
N HIS A 330 3.43 -16.37 6.33
CA HIS A 330 2.86 -17.71 6.47
C HIS A 330 1.95 -18.10 5.29
N LEU A 331 1.03 -17.23 4.89
CA LEU A 331 0.07 -17.50 3.81
C LEU A 331 0.73 -17.61 2.43
N ALA A 332 1.85 -16.93 2.22
CA ALA A 332 2.63 -17.07 1.00
C ALA A 332 3.14 -18.51 0.81
N GLU A 333 3.41 -19.23 1.90
CA GLU A 333 3.91 -20.61 1.90
C GLU A 333 2.78 -21.67 2.05
N ASP A 334 1.58 -21.26 2.47
CA ASP A 334 0.43 -22.17 2.64
C ASP A 334 -0.07 -22.72 1.30
N PRO A 335 -0.06 -24.04 1.06
CA PRO A 335 -0.53 -24.63 -0.19
C PRO A 335 -2.04 -24.49 -0.41
N ASN A 336 -2.82 -24.21 0.64
CA ASN A 336 -4.27 -24.04 0.53
C ASN A 336 -4.69 -22.60 0.20
N THR A 337 -3.73 -21.69 0.04
CA THR A 337 -4.00 -20.26 -0.21
C THR A 337 -3.42 -19.85 -1.56
N SER A 338 -4.27 -19.48 -2.52
CA SER A 338 -3.88 -18.93 -3.83
C SER A 338 -3.98 -17.40 -3.88
N SER A 339 -4.78 -16.78 -3.00
CA SER A 339 -4.86 -15.33 -2.89
C SER A 339 -5.05 -14.83 -1.47
N ALA A 340 -4.64 -13.59 -1.19
CA ALA A 340 -4.88 -12.90 0.07
C ALA A 340 -5.51 -11.52 -0.17
N LEU A 341 -6.62 -11.26 0.51
CA LEU A 341 -7.31 -9.98 0.57
C LEU A 341 -6.98 -9.28 1.89
N CYS A 342 -6.48 -8.05 1.82
CA CYS A 342 -6.05 -7.31 2.99
C CYS A 342 -6.80 -5.99 3.15
N TYR A 343 -7.35 -5.75 4.34
CA TYR A 343 -7.79 -4.42 4.76
C TYR A 343 -6.74 -3.85 5.72
N VAL A 344 -6.08 -2.79 5.28
CA VAL A 344 -4.92 -2.19 5.95
C VAL A 344 -5.24 -0.76 6.37
N GLU A 345 -5.11 -0.49 7.66
CA GLU A 345 -5.11 0.84 8.27
C GLU A 345 -3.69 1.41 8.28
N GLU A 346 -2.72 0.60 8.70
CA GLU A 346 -1.29 0.91 8.73
C GLU A 346 -0.44 -0.36 8.62
N LEU A 347 0.77 -0.26 8.06
CA LEU A 347 1.79 -1.30 8.15
C LEU A 347 2.82 -0.94 9.21
N ARG A 348 3.06 -1.86 10.15
CA ARG A 348 4.06 -1.73 11.21
C ARG A 348 5.49 -1.87 10.71
N ASN A 349 5.71 -2.76 9.75
CA ASN A 349 7.03 -3.10 9.22
C ASN A 349 6.98 -3.22 7.69
N GLY A 350 7.36 -2.14 7.00
CA GLY A 350 7.39 -2.08 5.54
C GLY A 350 8.34 -3.11 4.91
N PRO A 351 9.61 -3.24 5.34
CA PRO A 351 10.53 -4.24 4.80
C PRO A 351 10.01 -5.68 4.86
N LYS A 352 9.38 -6.07 5.99
CA LYS A 352 8.79 -7.40 6.14
C LYS A 352 7.55 -7.59 5.28
N PHE A 353 6.72 -6.56 5.13
CA PHE A 353 5.60 -6.57 4.19
C PHE A 353 6.07 -6.78 2.75
N LEU A 354 7.09 -6.03 2.32
CA LEU A 354 7.68 -6.14 0.97
C LEU A 354 8.27 -7.55 0.74
N ALA A 355 8.92 -8.13 1.74
CA ALA A 355 9.42 -9.51 1.67
C ALA A 355 8.29 -10.54 1.51
N ALA A 356 7.21 -10.42 2.29
CA ALA A 356 6.05 -11.30 2.18
C ALA A 356 5.36 -11.14 0.81
N ALA A 357 5.18 -9.91 0.33
CA ALA A 357 4.63 -9.63 -1.00
C ALA A 357 5.47 -10.25 -2.13
N ALA A 358 6.80 -10.20 -2.02
CA ALA A 358 7.70 -10.86 -2.96
C ALA A 358 7.53 -12.39 -2.96
N LYS A 359 7.28 -13.02 -1.80
CA LYS A 359 6.97 -14.45 -1.72
C LYS A 359 5.64 -14.78 -2.42
N PHE A 360 4.58 -13.99 -2.20
CA PHE A 360 3.30 -14.14 -2.92
C PHE A 360 3.51 -14.11 -4.43
N ARG A 361 4.24 -13.10 -4.92
CA ARG A 361 4.53 -12.94 -6.34
C ARG A 361 5.32 -14.11 -6.91
N THR A 362 6.37 -14.56 -6.21
CA THR A 362 7.19 -15.71 -6.63
C THR A 362 6.37 -16.99 -6.71
N ALA A 363 5.39 -17.15 -5.80
CA ALA A 363 4.45 -18.27 -5.80
C ALA A 363 3.30 -18.13 -6.83
N GLY A 364 3.23 -17.02 -7.58
CA GLY A 364 2.13 -16.74 -8.52
C GLY A 364 0.80 -16.43 -7.84
N LYS A 365 0.81 -16.14 -6.54
CA LYS A 365 -0.37 -15.87 -5.71
C LYS A 365 -0.74 -14.40 -5.75
N LEU A 366 -2.04 -14.10 -5.70
CA LEU A 366 -2.52 -12.71 -5.61
C LEU A 366 -2.39 -12.17 -4.18
N LEU A 367 -1.75 -11.03 -4.01
CA LEU A 367 -1.87 -10.20 -2.80
C LEU A 367 -2.62 -8.91 -3.17
N ALA A 368 -3.84 -8.76 -2.67
CA ALA A 368 -4.69 -7.60 -2.91
C ALA A 368 -4.90 -6.80 -1.63
N VAL A 369 -4.75 -5.48 -1.70
CA VAL A 369 -4.80 -4.59 -0.53
C VAL A 369 -5.78 -3.44 -0.76
N TYR A 370 -6.69 -3.26 0.18
CA TYR A 370 -7.40 -1.98 0.38
C TYR A 370 -6.74 -1.24 1.54
N LYS A 371 -6.10 -0.11 1.25
CA LYS A 371 -5.50 0.79 2.24
C LYS A 371 -6.47 1.91 2.55
N VAL A 372 -6.99 1.96 3.78
CA VAL A 372 -7.83 3.09 4.22
C VAL A 372 -6.97 4.35 4.45
N GLY A 373 -7.59 5.53 4.36
CA GLY A 373 -6.92 6.80 4.60
C GLY A 373 -6.25 7.41 3.38
N ALA A 374 -6.74 7.09 2.17
CA ALA A 374 -6.21 7.67 0.92
C ALA A 374 -6.44 9.20 0.80
N SER A 375 -7.43 9.76 1.51
CA SER A 375 -7.64 11.20 1.61
C SER A 375 -7.15 11.75 2.95
N GLU A 376 -6.81 13.03 2.99
CA GLU A 376 -6.39 13.71 4.24
C GLU A 376 -7.41 13.49 5.38
N LYS A 377 -8.70 13.64 5.09
CA LYS A 377 -9.76 13.41 6.09
C LYS A 377 -9.90 11.95 6.49
N GLY A 378 -9.73 11.02 5.55
CA GLY A 378 -9.69 9.59 5.85
C GLY A 378 -8.52 9.23 6.75
N ALA A 379 -7.33 9.76 6.44
CA ALA A 379 -6.12 9.60 7.23
C ALA A 379 -6.29 10.16 8.65
N GLU A 380 -6.88 11.36 8.79
CA GLU A 380 -7.24 11.93 10.10
C GLU A 380 -8.18 11.01 10.89
N ALA A 381 -9.25 10.50 10.27
CA ALA A 381 -10.21 9.62 10.94
C ALA A 381 -9.57 8.30 11.40
N THR A 382 -8.68 7.72 10.58
CA THR A 382 -7.94 6.50 10.95
C THR A 382 -6.98 6.75 12.12
N ARG A 383 -6.30 7.91 12.17
CA ARG A 383 -5.42 8.29 13.30
C ARG A 383 -6.20 8.32 14.62
N SER A 384 -7.37 8.94 14.64
CA SER A 384 -8.21 9.02 15.84
C SER A 384 -8.72 7.64 16.29
N HIS A 385 -8.77 6.65 15.40
CA HIS A 385 -9.30 5.32 15.70
C HIS A 385 -8.24 4.33 16.22
N THR A 386 -6.95 4.51 15.91
CA THR A 386 -5.90 3.51 16.21
C THR A 386 -4.65 4.04 16.89
N ALA A 387 -4.60 5.33 17.25
CA ALA A 387 -3.44 6.02 17.85
C ALA A 387 -2.15 5.99 17.01
N ALA A 388 -2.23 5.50 15.77
CA ALA A 388 -1.07 5.26 14.92
C ALA A 388 -0.95 6.35 13.84
N LEU A 389 0.28 6.63 13.40
CA LEU A 389 0.56 7.74 12.48
C LEU A 389 0.12 7.33 11.06
N ALA A 390 -0.85 8.04 10.48
CA ALA A 390 -1.21 7.79 9.09
C ALA A 390 -0.01 8.09 8.17
N GLY A 391 0.52 7.05 7.54
CA GLY A 391 1.58 7.19 6.54
C GLY A 391 1.07 7.82 5.24
N ASP A 392 2.00 8.35 4.46
CA ASP A 392 1.72 9.03 3.20
C ASP A 392 1.11 8.06 2.17
N SER A 393 -0.06 8.38 1.62
CA SER A 393 -0.70 7.55 0.59
C SER A 393 0.22 7.36 -0.62
N ALA A 394 1.01 8.37 -0.99
CA ALA A 394 1.91 8.26 -2.11
C ALA A 394 3.04 7.24 -1.86
N ALA A 395 3.52 7.14 -0.62
CA ALA A 395 4.51 6.13 -0.23
C ALA A 395 3.94 4.70 -0.29
N TYR A 396 2.71 4.51 0.21
CA TYR A 396 2.01 3.22 0.05
C TYR A 396 1.83 2.83 -1.41
N ASP A 397 1.51 3.79 -2.28
CA ASP A 397 1.28 3.55 -3.70
C ASP A 397 2.56 3.13 -4.42
N ALA A 398 3.64 3.85 -4.16
CA ALA A 398 4.97 3.49 -4.65
C ALA A 398 5.41 2.11 -4.14
N ALA A 399 5.16 1.81 -2.87
CA ALA A 399 5.51 0.53 -2.26
C ALA A 399 4.71 -0.64 -2.84
N PHE A 400 3.39 -0.49 -3.01
CA PHE A 400 2.53 -1.52 -3.57
C PHE A 400 2.84 -1.78 -5.05
N ALA A 401 3.09 -0.72 -5.83
CA ALA A 401 3.51 -0.87 -7.21
C ALA A 401 4.83 -1.67 -7.31
N ARG A 402 5.84 -1.31 -6.50
CA ARG A 402 7.12 -2.03 -6.46
C ARG A 402 6.99 -3.48 -6.00
N ALA A 403 6.10 -3.75 -5.05
CA ALA A 403 5.90 -5.08 -4.48
C ALA A 403 5.03 -6.00 -5.36
N GLY A 404 4.40 -5.46 -6.42
CA GLY A 404 3.42 -6.21 -7.22
C GLY A 404 2.16 -6.55 -6.42
N VAL A 405 1.70 -5.61 -5.58
CA VAL A 405 0.47 -5.71 -4.79
C VAL A 405 -0.69 -5.11 -5.60
N ALA A 406 -1.79 -5.85 -5.72
CA ALA A 406 -2.99 -5.35 -6.39
C ALA A 406 -3.75 -4.40 -5.44
N ARG A 407 -3.66 -3.08 -5.69
CA ARG A 407 -4.36 -2.10 -4.86
C ARG A 407 -5.83 -2.00 -5.28
N ALA A 408 -6.73 -2.16 -4.32
CA ALA A 408 -8.16 -1.92 -4.48
C ALA A 408 -8.51 -0.48 -4.09
N SER A 409 -9.27 0.21 -4.93
CA SER A 409 -9.80 1.55 -4.63
C SER A 409 -11.03 1.51 -3.72
N GLU A 410 -11.72 0.37 -3.66
CA GLU A 410 -12.94 0.14 -2.87
C GLU A 410 -13.00 -1.30 -2.37
N LEU A 411 -13.80 -1.54 -1.33
CA LEU A 411 -13.95 -2.88 -0.72
C LEU A 411 -14.58 -3.90 -1.67
N SER A 412 -15.48 -3.46 -2.57
CA SER A 412 -16.07 -4.30 -3.61
C SER A 412 -14.98 -4.75 -4.60
N VAL A 413 -14.14 -3.83 -5.05
CA VAL A 413 -13.01 -4.11 -5.94
C VAL A 413 -12.03 -5.10 -5.27
N LEU A 414 -11.80 -4.99 -3.96
CA LEU A 414 -10.97 -5.96 -3.23
C LEU A 414 -11.52 -7.40 -3.35
N ALA A 415 -12.83 -7.57 -3.19
CA ALA A 415 -13.50 -8.86 -3.40
C ALA A 415 -13.41 -9.32 -4.87
N ASP A 416 -13.59 -8.40 -5.82
CA ASP A 416 -13.58 -8.71 -7.25
C ASP A 416 -12.20 -9.16 -7.76
N LEU A 417 -11.11 -8.65 -7.16
CA LEU A 417 -9.75 -9.10 -7.49
C LEU A 417 -9.54 -10.59 -7.16
N ALA A 418 -10.02 -11.05 -6.00
CA ALA A 418 -9.97 -12.49 -5.66
C ALA A 418 -10.90 -13.31 -6.57
N TYR A 419 -12.08 -12.79 -6.90
CA TYR A 419 -13.00 -13.45 -7.83
C TYR A 419 -12.34 -13.66 -9.21
N LEU A 420 -11.77 -12.60 -9.80
CA LEU A 420 -11.07 -12.68 -11.09
C LEU A 420 -9.86 -13.62 -11.03
N HIS A 421 -9.13 -13.64 -9.91
CA HIS A 421 -8.01 -14.56 -9.71
C HIS A 421 -8.46 -16.03 -9.63
N GLY A 422 -9.49 -16.32 -8.84
CA GLY A 422 -10.01 -17.67 -8.61
C GLY A 422 -10.62 -18.32 -9.85
N LEU A 423 -11.07 -17.53 -10.84
CA LEU A 423 -11.50 -18.04 -12.15
C LEU A 423 -10.34 -18.60 -12.98
N GLY A 424 -9.07 -18.44 -12.53
CA GLY A 424 -7.90 -18.71 -13.35
C GLY A 424 -7.88 -17.84 -14.61
N ALA A 425 -8.50 -16.65 -14.53
CA ALA A 425 -8.81 -15.85 -15.69
C ALA A 425 -7.53 -15.53 -16.45
N LYS A 426 -7.53 -15.82 -17.75
CA LYS A 426 -6.44 -15.56 -18.71
C LYS A 426 -6.34 -14.08 -19.06
N ILE A 427 -6.50 -13.21 -18.06
CA ILE A 427 -6.39 -11.77 -18.19
C ILE A 427 -4.89 -11.47 -18.20
N GLY A 428 -4.36 -11.16 -19.38
CA GLY A 428 -2.95 -10.77 -19.58
C GLY A 428 -2.65 -9.34 -19.16
N GLY A 429 -3.68 -8.51 -18.99
CA GLY A 429 -3.59 -7.08 -18.76
C GLY A 429 -4.96 -6.41 -18.85
N SER A 430 -4.98 -5.13 -19.21
CA SER A 430 -6.18 -4.29 -19.23
C SER A 430 -6.54 -3.75 -20.62
N ASN A 431 -6.01 -4.34 -21.70
CA ASN A 431 -6.39 -3.98 -23.07
C ASN A 431 -7.64 -4.76 -23.45
N CYS A 432 -8.78 -4.07 -23.51
CA CYS A 432 -10.09 -4.68 -23.59
C CYS A 432 -10.67 -4.57 -25.00
N ALA A 433 -11.13 -5.70 -25.55
CA ALA A 433 -12.15 -5.68 -26.59
C ALA A 433 -13.53 -5.58 -25.92
N ILE A 434 -14.46 -4.87 -26.56
CA ILE A 434 -15.85 -4.77 -26.10
C ILE A 434 -16.77 -5.27 -27.21
N LEU A 435 -17.56 -6.30 -26.91
CA LEU A 435 -18.72 -6.72 -27.70
C LEU A 435 -19.99 -6.30 -26.96
N SER A 436 -20.88 -5.57 -27.62
CA SER A 436 -22.12 -5.10 -27.02
C SER A 436 -23.29 -5.24 -27.99
N ILE A 437 -24.48 -5.59 -27.48
CA ILE A 437 -25.72 -5.52 -28.28
C ILE A 437 -26.31 -4.09 -28.36
N SER A 438 -25.69 -3.14 -27.65
CA SER A 438 -26.11 -1.74 -27.53
C SER A 438 -24.90 -0.82 -27.63
N GLY A 439 -24.83 0.01 -28.67
CA GLY A 439 -23.76 1.00 -28.83
C GLY A 439 -23.62 1.95 -27.64
N ALA A 440 -24.73 2.35 -27.00
CA ALA A 440 -24.69 3.21 -25.83
C ALA A 440 -24.04 2.53 -24.61
N ALA A 441 -24.36 1.25 -24.37
CA ALA A 441 -23.71 0.48 -23.31
C ALA A 441 -22.23 0.25 -23.61
N GLY A 442 -21.89 0.01 -24.89
CA GLY A 442 -20.50 -0.10 -25.33
C GLY A 442 -19.70 1.19 -25.06
N ALA A 443 -20.29 2.36 -25.35
CA ALA A 443 -19.66 3.65 -25.07
C ALA A 443 -19.47 3.91 -23.58
N ILE A 444 -20.49 3.65 -22.75
CA ILE A 444 -20.40 3.79 -21.27
C ILE A 444 -19.29 2.89 -20.72
N LEU A 445 -19.20 1.65 -21.20
CA LEU A 445 -18.19 0.71 -20.75
C LEU A 445 -16.78 1.12 -21.20
N ALA A 446 -16.64 1.67 -22.41
CA ALA A 446 -15.36 2.20 -22.89
C ALA A 446 -14.89 3.39 -22.05
N ASP A 447 -15.80 4.33 -21.74
CA ASP A 447 -15.50 5.46 -20.85
C ASP A 447 -15.12 4.97 -19.45
N ALA A 448 -15.87 4.01 -18.89
CA ALA A 448 -15.59 3.44 -17.57
C ALA A 448 -14.20 2.77 -17.53
N LEU A 449 -13.82 2.02 -18.56
CA LEU A 449 -12.49 1.41 -18.66
C LEU A 449 -11.39 2.48 -18.74
N ALA A 450 -11.54 3.44 -19.66
CA ALA A 450 -10.55 4.49 -19.88
C ALA A 450 -10.31 5.35 -18.63
N LEU A 451 -11.39 5.74 -17.93
CA LEU A 451 -11.31 6.53 -16.70
C LEU A 451 -10.63 5.78 -15.54
N ASN A 452 -10.59 4.44 -15.58
CA ASN A 452 -9.93 3.60 -14.59
C ASN A 452 -8.54 3.13 -15.03
N GLY A 453 -8.03 3.58 -16.19
CA GLY A 453 -6.69 3.26 -16.68
C GLY A 453 -6.58 1.95 -17.47
N ALA A 454 -7.71 1.36 -17.88
CA ALA A 454 -7.74 0.30 -18.89
C ALA A 454 -7.81 0.89 -20.31
N GLU A 455 -7.34 0.15 -21.30
CA GLU A 455 -7.32 0.62 -22.69
C GLU A 455 -8.39 -0.10 -23.53
N VAL A 456 -8.98 0.63 -24.48
CA VAL A 456 -9.91 0.09 -25.48
C VAL A 456 -9.29 0.37 -26.86
N PRO A 457 -8.28 -0.42 -27.27
CA PRO A 457 -7.51 -0.13 -28.47
C PRO A 457 -8.37 -0.32 -29.72
N THR A 458 -8.05 0.44 -30.77
CA THR A 458 -8.70 0.26 -32.08
C THR A 458 -8.29 -1.07 -32.68
N LEU A 459 -9.27 -1.89 -33.09
CA LEU A 459 -8.99 -3.19 -33.70
C LEU A 459 -8.30 -3.05 -35.07
N PRO A 460 -7.48 -4.02 -35.50
CA PRO A 460 -6.88 -4.02 -36.83
C PRO A 460 -7.89 -3.94 -37.98
N ASP A 461 -7.54 -3.26 -39.08
CA ASP A 461 -8.44 -3.01 -40.23
C ASP A 461 -8.97 -4.30 -40.90
N ASP A 462 -8.20 -5.38 -40.89
CA ASP A 462 -8.62 -6.69 -41.38
C ASP A 462 -9.66 -7.34 -40.47
N VAL A 463 -9.49 -7.25 -39.14
CA VAL A 463 -10.48 -7.70 -38.15
C VAL A 463 -11.77 -6.89 -38.27
N GLN A 464 -11.67 -5.56 -38.37
CA GLN A 464 -12.83 -4.68 -38.56
C GLN A 464 -13.62 -5.06 -39.82
N ARG A 465 -12.93 -5.29 -40.95
CA ARG A 465 -13.58 -5.72 -42.21
C ARG A 465 -14.26 -7.09 -42.10
N ALA A 466 -13.65 -8.05 -41.40
CA ALA A 466 -14.23 -9.38 -41.20
C ALA A 466 -15.50 -9.32 -40.35
N ILE A 467 -15.54 -8.44 -39.35
CA ILE A 467 -16.72 -8.19 -38.52
C ILE A 467 -17.80 -7.43 -39.32
N SER A 468 -17.45 -6.36 -40.04
CA SER A 468 -18.39 -5.59 -40.87
C SER A 468 -19.09 -6.43 -41.94
N ALA A 469 -18.45 -7.50 -42.44
CA ALA A 469 -19.10 -8.40 -43.40
C ALA A 469 -20.31 -9.15 -42.82
N GLN A 470 -20.42 -9.20 -41.49
CA GLN A 470 -21.46 -9.94 -40.75
C GLN A 470 -22.45 -9.01 -40.01
N ILE A 471 -22.14 -7.71 -39.89
CA ILE A 471 -22.94 -6.71 -39.17
C ILE A 471 -23.53 -5.70 -40.16
N PRO A 472 -24.78 -5.23 -39.98
CA PRO A 472 -25.36 -4.17 -40.82
C PRO A 472 -24.45 -2.94 -40.91
N GLY A 473 -24.34 -2.34 -42.11
CA GLY A 473 -23.34 -1.31 -42.45
C GLY A 473 -23.39 0.05 -41.71
N HIS A 474 -24.10 0.15 -40.59
CA HIS A 474 -24.20 1.36 -39.77
C HIS A 474 -23.65 1.20 -38.33
N SER A 475 -23.15 0.01 -37.97
CA SER A 475 -22.64 -0.27 -36.63
C SER A 475 -21.15 0.04 -36.46
N MET A 476 -20.76 0.41 -35.24
CA MET A 476 -19.35 0.58 -34.86
C MET A 476 -18.66 -0.79 -34.79
N VAL A 477 -17.49 -0.93 -35.43
CA VAL A 477 -16.68 -2.17 -35.45
C VAL A 477 -15.24 -1.96 -35.00
N SER A 478 -14.85 -0.72 -34.67
CA SER A 478 -13.47 -0.34 -34.34
C SER A 478 -13.04 -0.67 -32.92
N ASN A 479 -13.96 -1.15 -32.06
CA ASN A 479 -13.89 -1.26 -30.59
C ASN A 479 -14.35 0.04 -29.89
N PRO A 480 -15.50 0.04 -29.19
CA PRO A 480 -16.44 -1.09 -29.02
C PRO A 480 -17.04 -1.60 -30.33
N ILE A 481 -17.43 -2.87 -30.36
CA ILE A 481 -18.18 -3.48 -31.46
C ILE A 481 -19.67 -3.52 -31.07
N ASP A 482 -20.51 -2.85 -31.85
CA ASP A 482 -21.97 -2.87 -31.70
C ASP A 482 -22.58 -3.95 -32.59
N MET A 483 -22.90 -5.09 -31.97
CA MET A 483 -23.55 -6.22 -32.64
C MET A 483 -25.04 -5.96 -32.92
N THR A 484 -25.63 -4.92 -32.32
CA THR A 484 -27.07 -4.62 -32.34
C THR A 484 -27.91 -5.85 -31.94
N GLY A 485 -29.18 -5.90 -32.34
CA GLY A 485 -30.02 -7.08 -32.16
C GLY A 485 -29.62 -8.29 -33.03
N ASN A 486 -28.58 -8.20 -33.88
CA ASN A 486 -28.23 -9.28 -34.82
C ASN A 486 -27.78 -10.58 -34.13
N ILE A 487 -27.44 -10.50 -32.84
CA ILE A 487 -27.13 -11.64 -31.97
C ILE A 487 -28.25 -12.70 -31.95
N VAL A 488 -29.50 -12.32 -32.20
CA VAL A 488 -30.66 -13.24 -32.19
C VAL A 488 -30.89 -13.95 -33.53
N ASN A 489 -30.21 -13.53 -34.60
CA ASN A 489 -30.49 -14.01 -35.96
C ASN A 489 -29.59 -15.18 -36.42
N SER A 490 -28.48 -15.44 -35.73
CA SER A 490 -27.53 -16.49 -36.12
C SER A 490 -26.85 -17.12 -34.91
N ASN A 491 -26.83 -18.46 -34.88
CA ASN A 491 -26.24 -19.25 -33.80
C ASN A 491 -24.71 -19.33 -33.82
N ASP A 492 -24.03 -18.87 -34.87
CA ASP A 492 -22.56 -18.88 -34.93
C ASP A 492 -21.97 -17.47 -34.93
N PHE A 493 -22.81 -16.44 -35.10
CA PHE A 493 -22.37 -15.05 -35.25
C PHE A 493 -21.66 -14.53 -34.00
N LEU A 494 -22.19 -14.80 -32.80
CA LEU A 494 -21.56 -14.34 -31.54
C LEU A 494 -20.21 -15.02 -31.32
N SER A 495 -20.13 -16.34 -31.48
CA SER A 495 -18.86 -17.07 -31.35
C SER A 495 -17.79 -16.57 -32.31
N GLU A 496 -18.16 -16.26 -33.56
CA GLU A 496 -17.22 -15.72 -34.54
C GLU A 496 -16.78 -14.28 -34.21
N CYS A 497 -17.71 -13.42 -33.75
CA CYS A 497 -17.36 -12.08 -33.27
C CYS A 497 -16.41 -12.12 -32.07
N ILE A 498 -16.65 -13.03 -31.12
CA ILE A 498 -15.76 -13.25 -29.97
C ILE A 498 -14.36 -13.66 -30.45
N ARG A 499 -14.29 -14.63 -31.38
CA ARG A 499 -13.02 -15.12 -31.92
C ARG A 499 -12.23 -14.03 -32.63
N LEU A 500 -12.90 -13.21 -33.45
CA LEU A 500 -12.27 -12.10 -34.18
C LEU A 500 -11.85 -10.96 -33.24
N ALA A 501 -12.67 -10.61 -32.25
CA ALA A 501 -12.35 -9.55 -31.29
C ALA A 501 -11.14 -9.92 -30.41
N LEU A 502 -10.95 -11.22 -30.11
CA LEU A 502 -9.84 -11.71 -29.30
C LEU A 502 -8.60 -12.10 -30.11
N SER A 503 -8.66 -12.14 -31.44
CA SER A 503 -7.53 -12.58 -32.28
C SER A 503 -6.29 -11.66 -32.26
N PRO A 504 -6.39 -10.33 -32.12
CA PRO A 504 -5.21 -9.47 -32.03
C PRO A 504 -4.41 -9.73 -30.75
N ASP A 505 -3.07 -9.82 -30.84
CA ASP A 505 -2.20 -10.12 -29.70
C ASP A 505 -2.20 -9.03 -28.62
N ASP A 506 -2.53 -7.79 -28.98
CA ASP A 506 -2.59 -6.63 -28.08
C ASP A 506 -3.88 -6.53 -27.27
N ILE A 507 -4.85 -7.42 -27.49
CA ILE A 507 -6.06 -7.57 -26.67
C ILE A 507 -5.83 -8.61 -25.58
N ASP A 508 -6.05 -8.22 -24.32
CA ASP A 508 -5.86 -9.07 -23.15
C ASP A 508 -7.14 -9.85 -22.76
N LEU A 509 -8.31 -9.24 -22.95
CA LEU A 509 -9.60 -9.80 -22.59
C LEU A 509 -10.77 -9.21 -23.39
N LEU A 510 -11.89 -9.92 -23.38
CA LEU A 510 -13.15 -9.46 -23.95
C LEU A 510 -14.18 -9.17 -22.86
N LEU A 511 -14.81 -8.01 -22.95
CA LEU A 511 -16.06 -7.69 -22.25
C LEU A 511 -17.25 -7.89 -23.17
N LEU A 512 -18.16 -8.78 -22.79
CA LEU A 512 -19.40 -9.04 -23.49
C LEU A 512 -20.58 -8.44 -22.71
N TYR A 513 -21.13 -7.33 -23.20
CA TYR A 513 -22.37 -6.80 -22.67
C TYR A 513 -23.58 -7.37 -23.42
N THR A 514 -24.46 -8.04 -22.67
CA THR A 514 -25.79 -8.41 -23.12
C THR A 514 -26.73 -8.55 -21.92
N PRO A 515 -27.97 -8.04 -21.99
CA PRO A 515 -29.03 -8.46 -21.08
C PRO A 515 -29.13 -9.99 -21.08
N GLY A 516 -29.17 -10.61 -19.90
CA GLY A 516 -29.05 -12.07 -19.76
C GLY A 516 -30.06 -12.89 -20.58
N ALA A 517 -31.24 -12.34 -20.91
CA ALA A 517 -32.22 -12.99 -21.77
C ALA A 517 -31.74 -13.24 -23.22
N PHE A 518 -30.74 -12.51 -23.69
CA PHE A 518 -30.15 -12.66 -25.04
C PHE A 518 -28.77 -13.33 -25.02
N LEU A 519 -28.30 -13.75 -23.84
CA LEU A 519 -27.01 -14.42 -23.68
C LEU A 519 -27.09 -15.89 -24.09
N ALA A 520 -26.45 -16.25 -25.21
CA ALA A 520 -26.29 -17.63 -25.63
C ALA A 520 -25.12 -18.30 -24.88
N LEU A 521 -25.38 -18.78 -23.66
CA LEU A 521 -24.34 -19.35 -22.77
C LEU A 521 -23.48 -20.42 -23.45
N ASP A 522 -24.08 -21.36 -24.19
CA ASP A 522 -23.34 -22.43 -24.90
C ASP A 522 -22.28 -21.88 -25.87
N GLN A 523 -22.60 -20.78 -26.56
CA GLN A 523 -21.70 -20.15 -27.53
C GLN A 523 -20.56 -19.41 -26.86
N VAL A 524 -20.84 -18.74 -25.74
CA VAL A 524 -19.82 -18.01 -24.96
C VAL A 524 -18.87 -19.00 -24.31
N GLU A 525 -19.37 -20.11 -23.76
CA GLU A 525 -18.55 -21.19 -23.20
C GLU A 525 -17.64 -21.83 -24.25
N LYS A 526 -18.19 -22.15 -25.42
CA LYS A 526 -17.41 -22.69 -26.53
C LYS A 526 -16.31 -21.72 -26.97
N ALA A 527 -16.62 -20.43 -27.04
CA ALA A 527 -15.65 -19.41 -27.40
C ALA A 527 -14.58 -19.21 -26.32
N ALA A 528 -14.96 -19.20 -25.03
CA ALA A 528 -14.03 -19.10 -23.90
C ALA A 528 -13.04 -20.28 -23.87
N ALA A 529 -13.53 -21.49 -24.12
CA ALA A 529 -12.69 -22.69 -24.20
C ALA A 529 -11.65 -22.59 -25.34
N ALA A 530 -11.99 -21.91 -26.44
CA ALA A 530 -11.13 -21.77 -27.61
C ALA A 530 -10.17 -20.57 -27.59
N SER A 531 -10.50 -19.48 -26.87
CA SER A 531 -9.87 -18.16 -27.12
C SER A 531 -8.49 -17.97 -26.46
N GLY A 532 -8.10 -18.83 -25.51
CA GLY A 532 -6.84 -18.63 -24.77
C GLY A 532 -6.77 -17.33 -23.95
N LYS A 533 -7.82 -16.50 -23.95
CA LYS A 533 -7.93 -15.19 -23.30
C LYS A 533 -9.21 -15.13 -22.47
N ALA A 534 -9.27 -14.22 -21.50
CA ALA A 534 -10.44 -14.11 -20.63
C ALA A 534 -11.65 -13.52 -21.35
N ILE A 535 -12.83 -14.02 -20.99
CA ILE A 535 -14.13 -13.42 -21.34
C ILE A 535 -14.82 -13.04 -20.03
N VAL A 536 -15.38 -11.84 -19.99
CA VAL A 536 -16.18 -11.35 -18.88
C VAL A 536 -17.53 -10.88 -19.43
N VAL A 537 -18.60 -11.45 -18.90
CA VAL A 537 -19.99 -11.08 -19.20
C VAL A 537 -20.44 -9.98 -18.27
N ILE A 538 -21.05 -8.94 -18.83
CA ILE A 538 -21.74 -7.88 -18.08
C ILE A 538 -23.24 -7.96 -18.37
N ASP A 539 -24.03 -8.27 -17.34
CA ASP A 539 -25.48 -8.40 -17.40
C ASP A 539 -26.16 -7.57 -16.31
N THR A 540 -26.60 -6.37 -16.69
CA THR A 540 -27.26 -5.42 -15.78
C THR A 540 -28.66 -5.83 -15.33
N PHE A 541 -29.22 -6.94 -15.86
CA PHE A 541 -30.51 -7.48 -15.42
C PHE A 541 -30.38 -8.63 -14.43
N ALA A 542 -29.16 -9.10 -14.17
CA ALA A 542 -28.88 -10.21 -13.26
C ALA A 542 -29.68 -11.49 -13.55
N MET A 543 -29.82 -11.83 -14.85
CA MET A 543 -30.56 -12.99 -15.33
C MET A 543 -29.67 -14.16 -15.75
N ALA A 544 -28.38 -13.93 -16.02
CA ALA A 544 -27.47 -15.00 -16.41
C ALA A 544 -27.15 -15.98 -15.27
N ASP A 545 -26.91 -17.24 -15.63
CA ASP A 545 -26.49 -18.30 -14.70
C ASP A 545 -25.01 -18.11 -14.33
N ARG A 546 -24.78 -17.48 -13.17
CA ARG A 546 -23.44 -17.14 -12.66
C ARG A 546 -22.60 -18.38 -12.35
N ASP A 547 -23.22 -19.41 -11.79
CA ASP A 547 -22.50 -20.63 -11.39
C ASP A 547 -22.02 -21.39 -12.61
N ARG A 548 -22.86 -21.46 -13.66
CA ARG A 548 -22.50 -22.03 -14.95
C ARG A 548 -21.36 -21.25 -15.63
N LEU A 549 -21.43 -19.92 -15.67
CA LEU A 549 -20.36 -19.08 -16.22
C LEU A 549 -19.05 -19.26 -15.45
N ALA A 550 -19.10 -19.27 -14.11
CA ALA A 550 -17.92 -19.48 -13.28
C ALA A 550 -17.30 -20.86 -13.50
N ALA A 551 -18.12 -21.91 -13.64
CA ALA A 551 -17.65 -23.26 -13.95
C ALA A 551 -16.94 -23.35 -15.33
N ALA A 552 -17.28 -22.46 -16.26
CA ALA A 552 -16.61 -22.32 -17.55
C ALA A 552 -15.42 -21.34 -17.55
N GLY A 553 -15.05 -20.77 -16.39
CA GLY A 553 -13.99 -19.78 -16.27
C GLY A 553 -14.33 -18.41 -16.88
N ILE A 554 -15.62 -18.11 -17.06
CA ILE A 554 -16.11 -16.83 -17.59
C ILE A 554 -16.45 -15.91 -16.41
N GLY A 555 -15.86 -14.71 -16.41
CA GLY A 555 -16.17 -13.69 -15.42
C GLY A 555 -17.57 -13.12 -15.60
N TYR A 556 -18.18 -12.68 -14.52
CA TYR A 556 -19.53 -12.13 -14.52
C TYR A 556 -19.62 -10.88 -13.64
N PHE A 557 -20.21 -9.82 -14.17
CA PHE A 557 -20.58 -8.62 -13.42
C PHE A 557 -21.99 -8.16 -13.78
N ASP A 558 -22.64 -7.49 -12.83
CA ASP A 558 -23.96 -6.86 -12.98
C ASP A 558 -23.89 -5.33 -13.08
N ASP A 559 -22.68 -4.75 -13.10
CA ASP A 559 -22.43 -3.33 -13.06
C ASP A 559 -21.20 -2.95 -13.91
N PHE A 560 -21.33 -1.90 -14.73
CA PHE A 560 -20.27 -1.47 -15.66
C PHE A 560 -19.05 -0.90 -14.92
N ASP A 561 -19.28 0.00 -13.97
CA ASP A 561 -18.22 0.72 -13.26
C ASP A 561 -17.40 -0.23 -12.40
N ARG A 562 -18.07 -1.15 -11.69
CA ARG A 562 -17.44 -2.20 -10.89
C ARG A 562 -16.58 -3.13 -11.75
N ALA A 563 -17.11 -3.59 -12.89
CA ALA A 563 -16.35 -4.43 -13.82
C ALA A 563 -15.10 -3.71 -14.32
N ALA A 564 -15.26 -2.46 -14.79
CA ALA A 564 -14.15 -1.66 -15.31
C ALA A 564 -13.05 -1.43 -14.27
N ARG A 565 -13.41 -1.07 -13.03
CA ARG A 565 -12.45 -0.88 -11.93
C ARG A 565 -11.69 -2.16 -11.59
N ALA A 566 -12.41 -3.28 -11.47
CA ALA A 566 -11.80 -4.57 -11.13
C ALA A 566 -10.83 -5.04 -12.23
N ILE A 567 -11.24 -4.92 -13.50
CA ILE A 567 -10.42 -5.29 -14.66
C ILE A 567 -9.19 -4.40 -14.78
N ALA A 568 -9.35 -3.09 -14.64
CA ALA A 568 -8.23 -2.17 -14.70
C ALA A 568 -7.21 -2.44 -13.60
N ALA A 569 -7.67 -2.61 -12.35
CA ALA A 569 -6.79 -2.93 -11.22
C ALA A 569 -6.10 -4.30 -11.37
N TYR A 570 -6.82 -5.33 -11.81
CA TYR A 570 -6.26 -6.66 -12.02
C TYR A 570 -5.27 -6.69 -13.19
N GLY A 571 -5.61 -6.04 -14.30
CA GLY A 571 -4.77 -5.93 -15.49
C GLY A 571 -3.49 -5.14 -15.24
N ALA A 572 -3.57 -4.04 -14.48
CA ALA A 572 -2.40 -3.28 -14.04
C ALA A 572 -1.48 -4.15 -13.17
N TRP A 573 -2.04 -4.93 -12.24
CA TRP A 573 -1.26 -5.88 -11.43
C TRP A 573 -0.56 -6.96 -12.29
N LYS A 574 -1.24 -7.50 -13.30
CA LYS A 574 -0.65 -8.50 -14.22
C LYS A 574 0.50 -7.94 -15.07
N LYS A 575 0.39 -6.69 -15.50
CA LYS A 575 1.42 -5.99 -16.30
C LYS A 575 2.53 -5.36 -15.46
N ALA A 576 2.36 -5.26 -14.14
CA ALA A 576 3.32 -4.59 -13.27
C ALA A 576 4.69 -5.28 -13.31
N ASP A 577 5.66 -4.59 -13.91
CA ASP A 577 7.08 -4.92 -13.80
C ASP A 577 7.58 -4.51 -12.42
N THR A 578 7.92 -5.48 -11.58
CA THR A 578 8.46 -5.21 -10.23
C THR A 578 9.95 -4.96 -10.23
N GLY A 579 10.56 -4.88 -11.40
CA GLY A 579 11.99 -4.66 -11.56
C GLY A 579 12.84 -5.83 -11.06
N THR A 580 14.09 -5.80 -11.47
CA THR A 580 15.14 -6.69 -10.96
C THR A 580 15.66 -6.13 -9.63
N THR A 581 16.15 -6.97 -8.73
CA THR A 581 16.88 -6.50 -7.54
C THR A 581 18.10 -5.70 -7.99
N ILE A 582 18.01 -4.37 -7.95
CA ILE A 582 19.14 -3.50 -8.28
C ILE A 582 20.10 -3.52 -7.09
N ALA A 583 21.28 -4.10 -7.27
CA ALA A 583 22.34 -3.97 -6.30
C ALA A 583 22.75 -2.48 -6.21
N PRO A 584 22.96 -1.91 -5.01
CA PRO A 584 23.50 -0.57 -4.90
C PRO A 584 24.85 -0.52 -5.64
N PRO A 585 25.14 0.52 -6.43
CA PRO A 585 26.42 0.61 -7.11
C PRO A 585 27.55 0.64 -6.08
N ALA A 586 28.48 -0.30 -6.21
CA ALA A 586 29.59 -0.49 -5.29
C ALA A 586 30.81 0.28 -5.79
N SER A 587 31.16 1.39 -5.12
CA SER A 587 32.54 1.90 -4.95
C SER A 587 32.62 3.31 -4.35
N ALA A 588 31.57 4.13 -4.49
CA ALA A 588 31.58 5.51 -4.02
C ALA A 588 31.15 5.59 -2.54
N SER A 589 31.82 6.45 -1.78
CA SER A 589 31.51 6.72 -0.37
C SER A 589 31.27 8.20 -0.19
N TRP A 590 30.36 8.54 0.72
CA TRP A 590 30.22 9.92 1.17
C TRP A 590 31.52 10.43 1.79
N PRO A 591 31.81 11.74 1.68
CA PRO A 591 32.84 12.36 2.51
C PRO A 591 32.47 12.21 4.00
N THR A 592 33.46 12.39 4.88
CA THR A 592 33.21 12.35 6.33
C THR A 592 32.20 13.42 6.72
N LEU A 593 31.02 12.99 7.17
CA LEU A 593 29.92 13.89 7.53
C LEU A 593 30.21 14.63 8.87
N PRO A 594 30.04 15.96 8.93
CA PRO A 594 30.36 16.80 10.09
C PRO A 594 29.47 16.51 11.30
N ALA A 595 30.02 16.01 12.41
CA ALA A 595 29.23 15.54 13.57
C ALA A 595 28.43 16.62 14.31
N ASP A 596 28.81 17.89 14.15
CA ASP A 596 28.27 19.06 14.83
C ASP A 596 27.28 19.86 13.96
N ARG A 597 27.07 19.46 12.70
CA ARG A 597 26.17 20.15 11.76
C ARG A 597 24.95 19.30 11.38
N ASN A 598 23.83 19.97 11.16
CA ASN A 598 22.56 19.37 10.73
C ASN A 598 22.31 19.49 9.21
N ALA A 599 23.25 20.08 8.47
CA ALA A 599 23.22 20.19 7.02
C ALA A 599 24.66 20.32 6.47
N LEU A 600 24.85 19.95 5.20
CA LEU A 600 26.06 20.32 4.44
C LEU A 600 25.85 21.68 3.78
N SER A 601 26.95 22.38 3.47
CA SER A 601 26.87 23.53 2.56
C SER A 601 26.53 23.06 1.14
N GLU A 602 26.00 23.96 0.31
CA GLU A 602 25.60 23.63 -1.07
C GLU A 602 26.77 23.05 -1.88
N THR A 603 27.96 23.64 -1.73
CA THR A 603 29.19 23.15 -2.40
C THR A 603 29.58 21.76 -1.90
N GLU A 604 29.59 21.53 -0.58
CA GLU A 604 29.86 20.19 -0.01
C GLU A 604 28.85 19.14 -0.48
N GLY A 605 27.56 19.50 -0.56
CA GLY A 605 26.49 18.64 -1.05
C GLY A 605 26.67 18.29 -2.53
N LYS A 606 26.95 19.28 -3.38
CA LYS A 606 27.20 19.06 -4.82
C LYS A 606 28.44 18.20 -5.04
N ASP A 607 29.55 18.47 -4.34
CA ASP A 607 30.78 17.67 -4.45
C ASP A 607 30.56 16.22 -4.01
N ALA A 608 29.80 16.01 -2.93
CA ALA A 608 29.43 14.67 -2.47
C ALA A 608 28.60 13.93 -3.52
N LEU A 609 27.58 14.57 -4.11
CA LEU A 609 26.74 13.97 -5.14
C LEU A 609 27.51 13.70 -6.45
N ALA A 610 28.43 14.58 -6.83
CA ALA A 610 29.27 14.42 -8.02
C ALA A 610 30.12 13.13 -7.95
N ALA A 611 30.57 12.72 -6.76
CA ALA A 611 31.28 11.46 -6.56
C ALA A 611 30.44 10.21 -6.90
N PHE A 612 29.12 10.32 -6.91
CA PHE A 612 28.19 9.27 -7.32
C PHE A 612 27.76 9.38 -8.79
N GLY A 613 28.33 10.32 -9.55
CA GLY A 613 28.02 10.54 -10.97
C GLY A 613 26.86 11.51 -11.22
N MET A 614 26.42 12.26 -10.20
CA MET A 614 25.49 13.38 -10.41
C MET A 614 26.21 14.52 -11.15
N PRO A 615 25.75 14.95 -12.34
CA PRO A 615 26.30 16.15 -12.95
C PRO A 615 25.84 17.38 -12.15
N VAL A 616 26.79 18.15 -11.64
CA VAL A 616 26.53 19.37 -10.85
C VAL A 616 27.07 20.60 -11.56
N VAL A 617 26.45 21.75 -11.33
CA VAL A 617 27.01 23.02 -11.80
C VAL A 617 28.30 23.32 -11.04
N HIS A 618 29.40 23.46 -11.76
CA HIS A 618 30.66 23.87 -11.17
C HIS A 618 30.56 25.31 -10.69
N ASP A 619 30.89 25.52 -9.42
CA ASP A 619 30.92 26.83 -8.79
C ASP A 619 32.35 27.25 -8.43
N ALA A 620 32.51 28.54 -8.14
CA ALA A 620 33.70 29.07 -7.48
C ALA A 620 33.29 29.77 -6.19
N LEU A 621 33.62 29.16 -5.05
CA LEU A 621 33.48 29.79 -3.73
C LEU A 621 34.53 30.90 -3.56
N VAL A 622 34.07 32.11 -3.26
CA VAL A 622 34.91 33.29 -3.04
C VAL A 622 34.61 33.94 -1.69
N GLN A 623 35.65 34.47 -1.04
CA GLN A 623 35.56 35.08 0.29
C GLN A 623 35.86 36.58 0.27
N THR A 624 36.32 37.12 -0.86
CA THR A 624 36.55 38.56 -1.05
C THR A 624 36.05 39.06 -2.40
N ALA A 625 35.75 40.36 -2.51
CA ALA A 625 35.37 40.97 -3.78
C ALA A 625 36.47 40.90 -4.85
N ALA A 626 37.75 40.90 -4.44
CA ALA A 626 38.87 40.74 -5.36
C ALA A 626 38.94 39.31 -5.94
N GLU A 627 38.74 38.29 -5.10
CA GLU A 627 38.60 36.90 -5.55
C GLU A 627 37.38 36.73 -6.46
N ALA A 628 36.25 37.36 -6.11
CA ALA A 628 35.02 37.31 -6.89
C ALA A 628 35.22 37.80 -8.33
N ARG A 629 35.97 38.89 -8.53
CA ARG A 629 36.32 39.40 -9.87
C ARG A 629 37.15 38.39 -10.66
N ILE A 630 38.20 37.86 -10.06
CA ILE A 630 39.11 36.90 -10.72
C ILE A 630 38.37 35.59 -11.06
N ALA A 631 37.51 35.11 -10.16
CA ALA A 631 36.72 33.92 -10.38
C ALA A 631 35.66 34.13 -11.47
N ALA A 632 35.01 35.31 -11.50
CA ALA A 632 34.00 35.62 -12.50
C ALA A 632 34.53 35.55 -13.94
N ASP A 633 35.72 36.11 -14.19
CA ASP A 633 36.37 36.05 -15.51
C ASP A 633 36.72 34.61 -15.95
N LYS A 634 36.98 33.72 -14.99
CA LYS A 634 37.29 32.31 -15.26
C LYS A 634 36.06 31.46 -15.51
N VAL A 635 34.97 31.71 -14.77
CA VAL A 635 33.71 30.96 -14.91
C VAL A 635 32.95 31.42 -16.17
N GLY A 636 32.97 32.72 -16.47
CA GLY A 636 32.36 33.31 -17.66
C GLY A 636 30.92 33.78 -17.44
N TYR A 637 30.54 34.87 -18.13
CA TYR A 637 29.25 35.56 -17.99
C TYR A 637 28.17 35.01 -18.94
N PRO A 638 26.86 35.14 -18.61
CA PRO A 638 26.31 35.70 -17.36
C PRO A 638 26.44 34.74 -16.16
N LEU A 639 26.60 35.31 -14.97
CA LEU A 639 26.78 34.57 -13.71
C LEU A 639 25.59 34.71 -12.76
N VAL A 640 25.51 33.74 -11.86
CA VAL A 640 24.68 33.73 -10.66
C VAL A 640 25.61 33.82 -9.45
N ALA A 641 25.27 34.67 -8.50
CA ALA A 641 25.90 34.71 -7.17
C ALA A 641 24.92 34.17 -6.12
N LYS A 642 25.39 33.27 -5.26
CA LYS A 642 24.62 32.72 -4.13
C LYS A 642 25.45 32.81 -2.85
N LEU A 643 24.84 33.22 -1.74
CA LEU A 643 25.51 33.14 -0.43
C LEU A 643 25.61 31.66 0.01
N VAL A 644 26.76 31.27 0.54
CA VAL A 644 26.97 29.94 1.14
C VAL A 644 27.00 30.05 2.66
N SER A 645 26.03 29.38 3.28
CA SER A 645 25.88 29.27 4.72
C SER A 645 25.15 27.96 5.05
N PRO A 646 25.68 27.12 5.97
CA PRO A 646 24.99 25.91 6.42
C PRO A 646 23.75 26.22 7.28
N ASP A 647 23.65 27.46 7.79
CA ASP A 647 22.55 27.92 8.63
C ASP A 647 21.35 28.45 7.82
N VAL A 648 21.50 28.63 6.50
CA VAL A 648 20.49 29.26 5.64
C VAL A 648 20.15 28.37 4.44
N ALA A 649 19.08 27.56 4.60
CA ALA A 649 18.57 26.71 3.52
C ALA A 649 17.76 27.50 2.47
N HIS A 650 16.81 28.36 2.86
CA HIS A 650 15.93 29.09 1.93
C HIS A 650 16.47 30.48 1.53
N LYS A 651 17.46 30.50 0.63
CA LYS A 651 18.23 31.70 0.25
C LYS A 651 17.42 32.75 -0.53
N THR A 652 16.46 32.31 -1.35
CA THR A 652 15.67 33.17 -2.24
C THR A 652 14.83 34.18 -1.47
N GLU A 653 14.19 33.76 -0.37
CA GLU A 653 13.32 34.61 0.45
C GLU A 653 14.10 35.71 1.18
N HIS A 654 15.35 35.43 1.50
CA HIS A 654 16.28 36.41 2.05
C HIS A 654 17.00 37.22 0.97
N GLY A 655 16.69 37.04 -0.30
CA GLY A 655 17.35 37.73 -1.42
C GLY A 655 18.86 37.50 -1.40
N LEU A 656 19.30 36.29 -1.06
CA LEU A 656 20.70 35.86 -1.00
C LEU A 656 21.15 35.15 -2.30
N ILE A 657 20.35 35.30 -3.36
CA ILE A 657 20.65 34.89 -4.74
C ILE A 657 20.56 36.13 -5.64
N ARG A 658 21.51 36.31 -6.56
CA ARG A 658 21.47 37.33 -7.61
C ARG A 658 21.79 36.69 -8.95
N LEU A 659 20.90 36.89 -9.91
CA LEU A 659 20.99 36.33 -11.27
C LEU A 659 21.43 37.42 -12.25
N GLY A 660 21.99 37.01 -13.39
CA GLY A 660 22.22 37.89 -14.54
C GLY A 660 23.36 38.88 -14.36
N LEU A 661 24.43 38.49 -13.67
CA LEU A 661 25.63 39.31 -13.51
C LEU A 661 26.45 39.21 -14.79
N ASN A 662 26.71 40.35 -15.46
CA ASN A 662 27.27 40.37 -16.82
C ASN A 662 28.72 40.87 -16.89
N ASP A 663 29.27 41.34 -15.78
CA ASP A 663 30.63 41.89 -15.69
C ASP A 663 31.19 41.78 -14.27
N ALA A 664 32.50 42.01 -14.13
CA ALA A 664 33.23 41.85 -12.88
C ALA A 664 32.87 42.90 -11.82
N ASP A 665 32.45 44.10 -12.24
CA ASP A 665 32.05 45.17 -11.34
C ASP A 665 30.72 44.81 -10.67
N ALA A 666 29.73 44.36 -11.45
CA ALA A 666 28.44 43.88 -10.95
C ALA A 666 28.60 42.71 -9.97
N VAL A 667 29.54 41.79 -10.22
CA VAL A 667 29.84 40.69 -9.30
C VAL A 667 30.41 41.20 -7.97
N ALA A 668 31.38 42.12 -8.01
CA ALA A 668 32.00 42.67 -6.81
C ALA A 668 30.99 43.46 -5.95
N ASP A 669 30.14 44.27 -6.57
CA ASP A 669 29.11 45.04 -5.88
C ASP A 669 28.08 44.13 -5.22
N VAL A 670 27.67 43.07 -5.92
CA VAL A 670 26.76 42.06 -5.39
C VAL A 670 27.40 41.31 -4.23
N PHE A 671 28.67 40.93 -4.34
CA PHE A 671 29.42 40.27 -3.26
C PHE A 671 29.38 41.09 -1.97
N GLU A 672 29.79 42.37 -2.03
CA GLU A 672 29.80 43.25 -0.86
C GLU A 672 28.40 43.42 -0.27
N THR A 673 27.39 43.58 -1.13
CA THR A 673 25.98 43.71 -0.70
C THR A 673 25.50 42.45 0.03
N MET A 674 25.82 41.25 -0.49
CA MET A 674 25.45 39.98 0.12
C MET A 674 26.16 39.79 1.46
N MET A 675 27.46 40.03 1.53
CA MET A 675 28.24 39.88 2.76
C MET A 675 27.79 40.85 3.85
N ALA A 676 27.49 42.10 3.49
CA ALA A 676 26.93 43.08 4.43
C ALA A 676 25.58 42.63 4.99
N LYS A 677 24.69 42.12 4.12
CA LYS A 677 23.39 41.58 4.54
C LYS A 677 23.55 40.36 5.43
N ALA A 678 24.39 39.41 5.05
CA ALA A 678 24.62 38.17 5.79
C ALA A 678 25.20 38.43 7.19
N ARG A 679 26.15 39.39 7.32
CA ARG A 679 26.70 39.80 8.64
C ARG A 679 25.61 40.31 9.59
N SER A 680 24.54 40.91 9.08
CA SER A 680 23.40 41.35 9.89
C SER A 680 22.50 40.21 10.40
N MET A 681 22.61 39.02 9.80
CA MET A 681 21.78 37.85 10.13
C MET A 681 22.37 36.98 11.25
N GLN A 682 23.60 37.24 11.71
CA GLN A 682 24.30 36.47 12.74
C GLN A 682 24.41 34.96 12.44
N VAL A 683 24.54 34.60 11.16
CA VAL A 683 24.73 33.23 10.68
C VAL A 683 26.20 32.97 10.31
N HIS A 684 26.61 31.70 10.29
CA HIS A 684 27.91 31.29 9.78
C HIS A 684 27.96 31.47 8.26
N ILE A 685 28.96 32.19 7.75
CA ILE A 685 29.10 32.50 6.31
C ILE A 685 30.41 31.93 5.82
N GLU A 686 30.35 31.06 4.83
CA GLU A 686 31.55 30.47 4.20
C GLU A 686 32.05 31.36 3.05
N GLY A 687 31.14 32.06 2.37
CA GLY A 687 31.43 32.98 1.28
C GLY A 687 30.26 33.17 0.32
N VAL A 688 30.56 33.47 -0.93
CA VAL A 688 29.61 33.54 -2.05
C VAL A 688 30.09 32.60 -3.15
N THR A 689 29.21 31.77 -3.69
CA THR A 689 29.49 30.96 -4.88
C THR A 689 29.12 31.73 -6.14
N LEU A 690 30.00 31.65 -7.14
CA LEU A 690 29.76 32.14 -8.50
C LEU A 690 29.56 30.96 -9.43
N GLU A 691 28.43 30.95 -10.12
CA GLU A 691 28.02 29.87 -11.03
C GLU A 691 27.67 30.42 -12.41
N PRO A 692 27.93 29.67 -13.50
CA PRO A 692 27.42 30.02 -14.81
C PRO A 692 25.89 30.01 -14.79
N MET A 693 25.26 31.06 -15.32
CA MET A 693 23.81 31.11 -15.46
C MET A 693 23.37 30.23 -16.63
N LEU A 694 23.00 28.98 -16.33
CA LEU A 694 22.47 28.05 -17.32
C LEU A 694 21.13 28.57 -17.85
N GLN A 695 20.95 28.54 -19.17
CA GLN A 695 19.74 28.99 -19.85
C GLN A 695 19.19 27.92 -20.78
N GLY A 696 17.86 27.85 -20.84
CA GLY A 696 17.14 26.82 -21.59
C GLY A 696 17.16 25.48 -20.87
N GLY A 697 16.08 24.72 -21.05
CA GLY A 697 15.87 23.45 -20.34
C GLY A 697 14.60 23.47 -19.51
N VAL A 698 14.28 22.31 -18.94
CA VAL A 698 13.12 22.10 -18.07
C VAL A 698 13.64 21.82 -16.68
N GLU A 699 13.15 22.55 -15.69
CA GLU A 699 13.49 22.34 -14.29
C GLU A 699 12.72 21.13 -13.76
N ILE A 700 13.43 20.24 -13.06
CA ILE A 700 12.91 19.06 -12.37
C ILE A 700 13.31 19.16 -10.91
N LEU A 701 12.42 18.77 -10.01
CA LEU A 701 12.72 18.51 -8.61
C LEU A 701 13.02 17.02 -8.47
N ALA A 702 14.12 16.66 -7.82
CA ALA A 702 14.44 15.29 -7.44
C ALA A 702 14.88 15.28 -5.98
N GLY A 703 14.10 14.65 -5.10
CA GLY A 703 14.37 14.62 -3.67
C GLY A 703 14.21 13.23 -3.09
N VAL A 704 14.95 12.92 -2.03
CA VAL A 704 14.87 11.66 -1.31
C VAL A 704 14.70 11.94 0.18
N THR A 705 13.64 11.39 0.75
CA THR A 705 13.31 11.50 2.18
C THR A 705 13.13 10.12 2.78
N ARG A 706 13.16 10.03 4.11
CA ARG A 706 12.94 8.76 4.82
C ARG A 706 11.48 8.65 5.26
N ASP A 707 10.72 7.80 4.59
CA ASP A 707 9.41 7.35 5.05
C ASP A 707 9.55 6.45 6.29
N PRO A 708 8.73 6.63 7.33
CA PRO A 708 8.84 5.87 8.58
C PRO A 708 8.52 4.38 8.44
N VAL A 709 7.75 3.98 7.42
CA VAL A 709 7.31 2.59 7.21
C VAL A 709 8.22 1.88 6.20
N PHE A 710 8.48 2.50 5.06
CA PHE A 710 9.15 1.88 3.91
C PHE A 710 10.61 2.33 3.72
N GLY A 711 11.09 3.32 4.47
CA GLY A 711 12.46 3.81 4.37
C GLY A 711 12.65 4.82 3.25
N TRP A 712 13.71 4.71 2.46
CA TRP A 712 14.08 5.76 1.50
C TRP A 712 13.11 5.88 0.32
N MET A 713 12.52 7.07 0.20
CA MET A 713 11.52 7.42 -0.80
C MET A 713 12.07 8.50 -1.73
N LEU A 714 12.25 8.16 -3.00
CA LEU A 714 12.58 9.11 -4.06
C LEU A 714 11.30 9.77 -4.56
N THR A 715 11.35 11.08 -4.74
CA THR A 715 10.32 11.93 -5.32
C THR A 715 10.88 12.65 -6.54
N VAL A 716 10.17 12.61 -7.65
CA VAL A 716 10.52 13.33 -8.88
C VAL A 716 9.30 14.14 -9.32
N GLY A 717 9.47 15.43 -9.60
CA GLY A 717 8.39 16.30 -10.10
C GLY A 717 8.92 17.39 -11.02
N LEU A 718 8.04 18.11 -11.70
CA LEU A 718 8.45 19.35 -12.38
C LEU A 718 8.96 20.35 -11.33
N GLY A 719 10.07 21.04 -11.58
CA GLY A 719 10.66 22.03 -10.68
C GLY A 719 10.00 23.42 -10.76
N GLY A 720 10.40 24.31 -9.85
CA GLY A 720 9.91 25.69 -9.74
C GLY A 720 8.56 25.82 -9.05
N VAL A 721 7.88 26.97 -9.20
CA VAL A 721 6.58 27.26 -8.55
C VAL A 721 5.43 26.32 -8.95
N TRP A 722 5.66 25.45 -9.93
CA TRP A 722 4.64 24.56 -10.48
C TRP A 722 4.49 23.26 -9.70
N THR A 723 5.52 22.79 -8.97
CA THR A 723 5.49 21.50 -8.24
C THR A 723 4.38 21.47 -7.19
N GLU A 724 4.36 22.47 -6.30
CA GLU A 724 3.39 22.58 -5.21
C GLU A 724 1.98 22.88 -5.72
N LEU A 725 1.87 23.68 -6.79
CA LEU A 725 0.59 24.12 -7.33
C LEU A 725 -0.13 23.04 -8.16
N MET A 726 0.63 22.24 -8.93
CA MET A 726 0.06 21.24 -9.84
C MET A 726 -0.03 19.84 -9.23
N GLN A 727 0.63 19.60 -8.09
CA GLN A 727 0.74 18.26 -7.48
C GLN A 727 1.15 17.22 -8.53
N ASP A 728 2.18 17.55 -9.30
CA ASP A 728 2.72 16.72 -10.39
C ASP A 728 4.06 16.13 -9.97
N ALA A 729 3.97 15.12 -9.10
CA ALA A 729 5.11 14.38 -8.58
C ALA A 729 4.84 12.87 -8.64
N CYS A 730 5.92 12.12 -8.80
CA CYS A 730 5.95 10.66 -8.79
C CYS A 730 6.90 10.20 -7.68
N HIS A 731 6.54 9.11 -7.00
CA HIS A 731 7.30 8.57 -5.87
C HIS A 731 7.72 7.12 -6.14
N ALA A 732 8.93 6.74 -5.71
CA ALA A 732 9.46 5.38 -5.88
C ALA A 732 10.43 4.97 -4.77
N LEU A 733 10.29 3.74 -4.26
CA LEU A 733 11.20 3.22 -3.23
C LEU A 733 12.58 2.98 -3.82
N LEU A 734 13.62 3.40 -3.10
CA LEU A 734 14.99 3.06 -3.47
C LEU A 734 15.28 1.56 -3.25
N PRO A 735 16.18 0.94 -4.04
CA PRO A 735 16.93 1.52 -5.17
C PRO A 735 16.07 1.73 -6.42
N VAL A 736 16.39 2.78 -7.19
CA VAL A 736 15.79 3.12 -8.49
C VAL A 736 16.90 3.18 -9.54
N ASP A 737 16.73 2.47 -10.67
CA ASP A 737 17.65 2.56 -11.81
C ASP A 737 17.22 3.64 -12.83
N ALA A 738 18.04 3.84 -13.86
CA ALA A 738 17.76 4.83 -14.89
C ALA A 738 16.49 4.51 -15.71
N ALA A 739 16.14 3.24 -15.92
CA ALA A 739 14.94 2.88 -16.67
C ALA A 739 13.68 3.22 -15.86
N GLN A 740 13.70 2.90 -14.56
CA GLN A 740 12.65 3.26 -13.62
C GLN A 740 12.54 4.78 -13.47
N ALA A 741 13.64 5.51 -13.33
CA ALA A 741 13.65 6.97 -13.27
C ALA A 741 13.09 7.62 -14.56
N GLU A 742 13.41 7.06 -15.73
CA GLU A 742 12.79 7.50 -17.00
C GLU A 742 11.28 7.24 -17.00
N GLY A 743 10.83 6.09 -16.50
CA GLY A 743 9.42 5.78 -16.29
C GLY A 743 8.72 6.79 -15.37
N MET A 744 9.37 7.17 -14.26
CA MET A 744 8.86 8.21 -13.36
C MET A 744 8.70 9.56 -14.08
N LEU A 745 9.71 10.00 -14.83
CA LEU A 745 9.64 11.25 -15.61
C LEU A 745 8.50 11.21 -16.63
N ARG A 746 8.34 10.08 -17.33
CA ARG A 746 7.26 9.88 -18.32
C ARG A 746 5.87 9.88 -17.72
N SER A 747 5.75 9.50 -16.44
CA SER A 747 4.48 9.49 -15.71
C SER A 747 3.98 10.88 -15.29
N LEU A 748 4.86 11.89 -15.31
CA LEU A 748 4.48 13.26 -14.96
C LEU A 748 3.45 13.80 -15.95
N LYS A 749 2.38 14.45 -15.44
CA LYS A 749 1.36 15.11 -16.26
C LYS A 749 1.99 16.15 -17.18
N GLY A 750 3.05 16.80 -16.70
CA GLY A 750 3.86 17.78 -17.39
C GLY A 750 4.94 17.23 -18.31
N PHE A 751 5.05 15.91 -18.52
CA PHE A 751 6.09 15.28 -19.35
C PHE A 751 6.18 15.86 -20.77
N LYS A 752 5.07 16.39 -21.32
CA LYS A 752 5.07 17.07 -22.62
C LYS A 752 6.06 18.25 -22.71
N LEU A 753 6.43 18.86 -21.58
CA LEU A 753 7.49 19.88 -21.54
C LEU A 753 8.86 19.29 -21.84
N LEU A 754 9.12 18.05 -21.40
CA LEU A 754 10.34 17.29 -21.68
C LEU A 754 10.35 16.70 -23.10
N ASP A 755 9.19 16.33 -23.65
CA ASP A 755 9.07 15.74 -25.00
C ASP A 755 8.96 16.78 -26.14
N GLY A 756 9.12 18.07 -25.81
CA GLY A 756 9.02 19.18 -26.75
C GLY A 756 7.60 19.73 -26.88
N TYR A 757 7.40 21.00 -26.50
CA TYR A 757 6.10 21.67 -26.55
C TYR A 757 6.19 23.04 -27.23
N ARG A 758 5.24 23.34 -28.12
CA ARG A 758 5.14 24.62 -28.87
C ARG A 758 6.45 25.08 -29.53
N GLY A 759 7.17 24.15 -30.15
CA GLY A 759 8.43 24.44 -30.85
C GLY A 759 9.68 24.46 -29.96
N ALA A 760 9.55 24.25 -28.66
CA ALA A 760 10.69 23.97 -27.79
C ALA A 760 11.34 22.62 -28.18
N PRO A 761 12.68 22.50 -28.11
CA PRO A 761 13.36 21.23 -28.36
C PRO A 761 13.01 20.19 -27.30
N LYS A 762 13.17 18.90 -27.64
CA LYS A 762 13.11 17.82 -26.66
C LYS A 762 14.22 17.95 -25.63
N ALA A 763 13.93 17.63 -24.39
CA ALA A 763 14.88 17.61 -23.28
C ALA A 763 15.64 16.26 -23.25
N ASP A 764 16.80 16.25 -22.60
CA ASP A 764 17.64 15.05 -22.43
C ASP A 764 17.15 14.16 -21.28
N VAL A 765 16.02 13.49 -21.50
CA VAL A 765 15.35 12.63 -20.49
C VAL A 765 16.26 11.50 -20.01
N ALA A 766 17.07 10.93 -20.90
CA ALA A 766 17.99 9.84 -20.54
C ALA A 766 19.07 10.31 -19.56
N ALA A 767 19.64 11.50 -19.77
CA ALA A 767 20.60 12.08 -18.82
C ALA A 767 19.96 12.44 -17.48
N ALA A 768 18.73 12.97 -17.49
CA ALA A 768 17.98 13.24 -16.25
C ALA A 768 17.73 11.94 -15.45
N ALA A 769 17.36 10.86 -16.13
CA ALA A 769 17.12 9.57 -15.50
C ALA A 769 18.40 8.97 -14.87
N GLN A 770 19.55 9.11 -15.53
CA GLN A 770 20.84 8.72 -14.97
C GLN A 770 21.20 9.55 -13.73
N ALA A 771 20.99 10.87 -13.77
CA ALA A 771 21.19 11.75 -12.62
C ALA A 771 20.30 11.33 -11.44
N ILE A 772 19.01 11.09 -11.66
CA ILE A 772 18.08 10.64 -10.62
C ILE A 772 18.50 9.28 -10.02
N ALA A 773 18.97 8.33 -10.84
CA ALA A 773 19.50 7.07 -10.34
C ALA A 773 20.78 7.27 -9.50
N ALA A 774 21.67 8.18 -9.91
CA ALA A 774 22.87 8.56 -9.15
C ALA A 774 22.52 9.19 -7.79
N LEU A 775 21.48 10.03 -7.72
CA LEU A 775 20.95 10.55 -6.45
C LEU A 775 20.51 9.41 -5.52
N GLY A 776 19.72 8.45 -6.03
CA GLY A 776 19.28 7.30 -5.24
C GLY A 776 20.45 6.46 -4.73
N ALA A 777 21.44 6.22 -5.58
CA ALA A 777 22.68 5.53 -5.22
C ALA A 777 23.46 6.26 -4.11
N ALA A 778 23.58 7.59 -4.22
CA ALA A 778 24.21 8.41 -3.20
C ALA A 778 23.50 8.21 -1.86
N VAL A 779 22.17 8.38 -1.80
CA VAL A 779 21.43 8.27 -0.53
C VAL A 779 21.58 6.90 0.13
N LEU A 780 21.55 5.82 -0.64
CA LEU A 780 21.76 4.47 -0.11
C LEU A 780 23.16 4.27 0.52
N ALA A 781 24.15 5.04 0.08
CA ALA A 781 25.50 5.02 0.63
C ALA A 781 25.73 6.02 1.79
N GLY A 782 24.76 6.89 2.11
CA GLY A 782 24.90 8.00 3.06
C GLY A 782 24.90 7.62 4.54
N GLY A 783 24.51 6.38 4.87
CA GLY A 783 24.39 5.90 6.24
C GLY A 783 23.32 6.63 7.08
N ASP A 784 23.26 6.32 8.37
CA ASP A 784 22.16 6.74 9.26
C ASP A 784 22.14 8.24 9.58
N ARG A 785 23.25 8.94 9.32
CA ARG A 785 23.33 10.39 9.51
C ARG A 785 22.63 11.18 8.41
N LEU A 786 22.48 10.60 7.22
CA LEU A 786 21.73 11.26 6.16
C LEU A 786 20.25 11.26 6.53
N ARG A 787 19.59 12.41 6.38
CA ARG A 787 18.16 12.56 6.66
C ARG A 787 17.36 12.78 5.38
N GLU A 788 17.86 13.63 4.51
CA GLU A 788 17.17 14.09 3.31
C GLU A 788 18.17 14.67 2.32
N VAL A 789 17.93 14.44 1.04
CA VAL A 789 18.69 15.06 -0.06
C VAL A 789 17.71 15.57 -1.10
N GLU A 790 17.79 16.83 -1.47
CA GLU A 790 16.96 17.44 -2.51
C GLU A 790 17.84 18.15 -3.56
N ILE A 791 17.49 17.97 -4.82
CA ILE A 791 18.03 18.70 -5.97
C ILE A 791 16.89 19.52 -6.57
N ASN A 792 17.00 20.84 -6.45
CA ASN A 792 15.94 21.75 -6.84
C ASN A 792 16.49 23.12 -7.30
N PRO A 793 16.71 23.33 -8.60
CA PRO A 793 16.34 22.45 -9.72
C PRO A 793 17.47 21.51 -10.19
N LEU A 794 17.07 20.34 -10.67
CA LEU A 794 17.77 19.56 -11.69
C LEU A 794 17.36 20.12 -13.06
N LEU A 795 18.26 20.83 -13.74
CA LEU A 795 17.97 21.44 -15.04
C LEU A 795 18.23 20.44 -16.17
N VAL A 796 17.18 20.04 -16.89
CA VAL A 796 17.26 19.12 -18.03
C VAL A 796 17.41 19.91 -19.32
N LEU A 797 18.59 19.87 -19.93
CA LEU A 797 18.93 20.64 -21.13
C LEU A 797 18.36 19.99 -22.40
N PRO A 798 18.40 20.66 -23.56
CA PRO A 798 18.01 20.05 -24.83
C PRO A 798 18.75 18.73 -25.10
N GLN A 799 18.09 17.80 -25.77
CA GLN A 799 18.59 16.46 -26.05
C GLN A 799 20.06 16.46 -26.53
N GLY A 800 20.89 15.64 -25.87
CA GLY A 800 22.33 15.54 -26.13
C GLY A 800 23.19 16.54 -25.34
N LYS A 801 22.58 17.43 -24.54
CA LYS A 801 23.30 18.39 -23.67
C LYS A 801 23.30 18.01 -22.20
N GLY A 802 22.60 16.93 -21.80
CA GLY A 802 22.61 16.41 -20.44
C GLY A 802 21.59 17.04 -19.48
N ALA A 803 21.73 16.69 -18.20
CA ALA A 803 20.98 17.27 -17.09
C ALA A 803 21.95 17.65 -15.97
N VAL A 804 21.74 18.78 -15.31
CA VAL A 804 22.70 19.34 -14.33
C VAL A 804 21.97 19.79 -13.07
N ALA A 805 22.42 19.33 -11.91
CA ALA A 805 21.96 19.83 -10.62
C ALA A 805 22.49 21.25 -10.39
N VAL A 806 21.57 22.21 -10.32
CA VAL A 806 21.89 23.63 -10.14
C VAL A 806 21.92 24.00 -8.65
N ASP A 807 21.20 23.26 -7.83
CA ASP A 807 21.16 23.44 -6.37
C ASP A 807 21.06 22.06 -5.70
N ALA A 808 21.59 21.94 -4.49
CA ALA A 808 21.56 20.73 -3.70
C ALA A 808 21.42 21.04 -2.20
N LEU A 809 20.40 20.48 -1.58
CA LEU A 809 20.18 20.50 -0.14
C LEU A 809 20.47 19.11 0.44
N VAL A 810 21.36 19.03 1.43
CA VAL A 810 21.65 17.79 2.15
C VAL A 810 21.47 18.02 3.64
N LEU A 811 20.48 17.36 4.23
CA LEU A 811 20.17 17.46 5.65
C LEU A 811 20.66 16.23 6.40
N LEU A 812 21.17 16.46 7.60
CA LEU A 812 21.76 15.46 8.47
C LEU A 812 21.00 15.34 9.79
N ASN A 813 20.95 14.13 10.33
CA ASN A 813 20.50 13.88 11.70
C ASN A 813 21.54 14.41 12.69
N ALA A 814 21.05 14.86 13.86
CA ALA A 814 21.89 15.18 15.00
C ALA A 814 22.63 13.91 15.46
N THR A 815 23.89 14.07 15.87
CA THR A 815 24.63 12.96 16.47
C THR A 815 24.01 12.67 17.83
N GLU A 816 23.40 11.49 18.01
CA GLU A 816 22.99 11.07 19.35
C GLU A 816 24.23 11.06 20.24
N ALA A 817 24.23 11.90 21.29
CA ALA A 817 25.24 11.82 22.32
C ALA A 817 25.11 10.41 22.91
N LYS A 818 26.11 9.56 22.68
CA LYS A 818 26.22 8.28 23.40
C LYS A 818 26.11 8.60 24.88
N VAL A 819 24.97 8.29 25.47
CA VAL A 819 24.85 8.20 26.92
C VAL A 819 25.76 7.04 27.28
N GLU A 820 26.96 7.36 27.79
CA GLU A 820 27.78 6.36 28.45
C GLU A 820 26.91 5.77 29.57
N GLU A 821 26.56 4.48 29.43
CA GLU A 821 25.95 3.74 30.53
C GLU A 821 26.89 3.87 31.73
N PRO A 822 26.41 4.35 32.89
CA PRO A 822 27.24 4.38 34.08
C PRO A 822 27.63 2.95 34.44
N ALA A 823 28.95 2.75 34.58
CA ALA A 823 29.62 1.46 34.82
C ALA A 823 29.14 0.70 36.05
#